data_AF-A0A438NBQ3-F1
#
_entry.id   AF-A0A438NBQ3-F1
#
_cell.length_a   1.000
_cell.length_b   1.000
_cell.length_c   1.000
_cell.angle_alpha   90.00
_cell.angle_beta   90.00
_cell.angle_gamma   90.00
#
_symmetry.space_group_name_H-M   'P 1'
#
loop_
_entity.id
_entity.type
_entity.pdbx_description
1 polymer ?
#
loop_
_entity_poly.entity_id
_entity_poly.type
_entity_poly.pdbx_seq_one_letter_code
_entity_poly.pdbx_strand_id
1 'polypeptide(L)'
;MAPQSWLQVAQDSPFSLSNIPFGCGIVPSSEEASVLVAIGDYGLDLAKFASSGGFSPVENINHSHEVFGQPTLNALAKLGKSFTSNVRKYIQKVLAVDTPFPHVLKDKIDLQRECLIPLSEVQMCLPFNIGSFSDFYGGMNHAYNAGALFRGQNGALLPNYLHLPMAYHSRTSTIYVSGTPIRRPYGQIVEDMTSKDKVPIFSPCKTLDFELELGAFVCGSNEPFSNIPISEADKHIFGFVLLNDWSARDIQRWEYVPLGPFNGKNFATTISAWVVLADALEPFRKAGMKHPGRLLPYLQENREDFTYDLSPSLHQQSSKDKAGAMPTSKFTTPEKYRYNVGFGSYQQSESIQGALPIAQNTPQRPPLGLYTEKISGSAFQAPRGENQQTWLYRIIPSAVHEPFESAAADNDAEPPQNINCYDKLLHIPTQVRWDPFDIDESADWVSSMKLLCGAGDVVSKTGIGFFIFTAGVSMDPRTAFSSTDGELLIILQSGVLDIRTEVGSMLVRPLEICVIPRGIKYNVSLPEGPVRGYAAELHQGYFTLPNLGVLGSFGCANSRDFQIPVASFENVQGQKHRIINKFNGQLYQAEQDHSPFDVVAWHGTYFPYKYDLGRFMTVGSISYDHPDPSIFTLLASSEGVAELAIFPPRWLVMENTFRPPWYHRNTMAELMGLIHGEYDARTDGGFRPGGASLHNVMCGHGPDSNTHARASVAELVPQRVGEGSMAFVLEADVMLGLSDWAWSKSQKRQINYNQQTWLGLESHFDPAGAKTISPLLDEGKPIVNGDTNGHKKD
;
A
#
# COMPACT_ATOMS: atom_id res chain seq x y z
N MET A 1 11.81 0.43 22.75
CA MET A 1 12.00 0.15 21.31
C MET A 1 11.70 -1.31 21.08
N ALA A 2 10.99 -1.66 20.00
CA ALA A 2 10.75 -3.05 19.65
C ALA A 2 12.11 -3.74 19.32
N PRO A 3 12.33 -5.00 19.75
CA PRO A 3 13.54 -5.74 19.42
C PRO A 3 13.70 -5.87 17.88
N GLN A 4 14.91 -5.64 17.39
CA GLN A 4 15.25 -5.70 15.97
C GLN A 4 15.99 -7.01 15.64
N SER A 5 15.71 -7.59 14.48
CA SER A 5 16.37 -8.81 14.01
C SER A 5 17.54 -8.50 13.07
N TRP A 6 18.55 -9.37 13.00
CA TRP A 6 19.54 -9.33 11.91
C TRP A 6 18.96 -9.87 10.59
N LEU A 7 17.87 -10.63 10.64
CA LEU A 7 17.10 -11.00 9.45
C LEU A 7 16.22 -9.79 9.08
N GLN A 8 16.19 -9.45 7.80
CA GLN A 8 15.38 -8.33 7.32
C GLN A 8 13.90 -8.68 7.46
N VAL A 9 13.18 -7.90 8.28
CA VAL A 9 11.75 -8.05 8.54
C VAL A 9 11.08 -6.72 8.23
N ALA A 10 10.07 -6.74 7.36
CA ALA A 10 9.30 -5.54 7.03
C ALA A 10 8.65 -4.95 8.30
N GLN A 11 8.61 -3.61 8.39
CA GLN A 11 8.15 -2.91 9.59
C GLN A 11 6.68 -3.20 9.93
N ASP A 12 5.87 -3.45 8.90
CA ASP A 12 4.46 -3.81 8.96
C ASP A 12 4.20 -5.32 8.95
N SER A 13 5.26 -6.15 8.96
CA SER A 13 5.10 -7.60 9.00
C SER A 13 4.37 -8.06 10.27
N PRO A 14 3.33 -8.91 10.16
CA PRO A 14 2.68 -9.48 11.33
C PRO A 14 3.61 -10.45 12.09
N PHE A 15 4.70 -10.91 11.47
CA PHE A 15 5.64 -11.87 12.01
C PHE A 15 6.93 -11.20 12.48
N SER A 16 6.80 -10.18 13.33
CA SER A 16 7.94 -9.48 13.92
C SER A 16 8.74 -10.35 14.91
N LEU A 17 9.95 -9.91 15.25
CA LEU A 17 10.76 -10.52 16.32
C LEU A 17 10.04 -10.49 17.68
N SER A 18 9.12 -9.55 17.90
CA SER A 18 8.27 -9.49 19.09
C SER A 18 7.10 -10.47 19.06
N ASN A 19 6.78 -11.09 17.92
CA ASN A 19 5.70 -12.06 17.79
C ASN A 19 6.25 -13.50 17.89
N ILE A 20 6.99 -13.95 16.86
CA ILE A 20 7.51 -15.32 16.70
C ILE A 20 6.42 -16.37 16.99
N PRO A 21 5.36 -16.46 16.15
CA PRO A 21 4.32 -17.46 16.33
C PRO A 21 4.79 -18.84 15.85
N PHE A 22 4.17 -19.90 16.40
CA PHE A 22 4.51 -21.29 16.12
C PHE A 22 3.48 -21.90 15.17
N GLY A 23 3.92 -22.72 14.23
CA GLY A 23 3.06 -23.42 13.29
C GLY A 23 3.66 -24.77 12.91
N CYS A 24 2.92 -25.51 12.07
CA CYS A 24 3.42 -26.73 11.46
C CYS A 24 3.21 -26.65 9.95
N GLY A 25 4.17 -27.14 9.18
CA GLY A 25 4.09 -27.12 7.73
C GLY A 25 5.06 -28.09 7.09
N ILE A 26 4.78 -28.44 5.84
CA ILE A 26 5.66 -29.23 4.98
C ILE A 26 6.53 -28.24 4.20
N VAL A 27 7.84 -28.39 4.32
CA VAL A 27 8.85 -27.57 3.63
C VAL A 27 9.36 -28.31 2.39
N PRO A 28 9.86 -27.63 1.35
CA PRO A 28 10.26 -28.29 0.10
C PRO A 28 11.30 -29.41 0.23
N SER A 29 12.11 -29.38 1.29
CA SER A 29 13.15 -30.37 1.57
C SER A 29 12.65 -31.63 2.28
N SER A 30 11.36 -31.72 2.61
CA SER A 30 10.77 -32.82 3.39
C SER A 30 9.35 -33.15 2.89
N GLU A 31 8.95 -34.42 2.94
CA GLU A 31 7.55 -34.82 2.74
C GLU A 31 6.75 -34.82 4.06
N GLU A 32 7.44 -34.78 5.20
CA GLU A 32 6.85 -34.75 6.53
C GLU A 32 6.76 -33.32 7.06
N ALA A 33 5.66 -33.02 7.76
CA ALA A 33 5.49 -31.73 8.42
C ALA A 33 6.38 -31.62 9.68
N SER A 34 6.94 -30.44 9.91
CA SER A 34 7.72 -30.13 11.11
C SER A 34 7.22 -28.88 11.81
N VAL A 35 7.75 -28.61 13.01
CA VAL A 35 7.47 -27.38 13.75
C VAL A 35 8.26 -26.21 13.15
N LEU A 36 7.55 -25.14 12.84
CA LEU A 36 8.09 -23.91 12.28
C LEU A 36 7.81 -22.73 13.22
N VAL A 37 8.63 -21.68 13.10
CA VAL A 37 8.28 -20.35 13.62
C VAL A 37 8.34 -19.31 12.51
N ALA A 38 7.37 -18.40 12.46
CA ALA A 38 7.36 -17.36 11.44
C ALA A 38 8.18 -16.13 11.88
N ILE A 39 8.98 -15.58 10.96
CA ILE A 39 9.72 -14.33 11.11
C ILE A 39 9.85 -13.63 9.76
N GLY A 40 9.25 -12.44 9.63
CA GLY A 40 9.14 -11.75 8.34
C GLY A 40 8.43 -12.63 7.31
N ASP A 41 9.07 -12.83 6.16
CA ASP A 41 8.56 -13.67 5.07
C ASP A 41 9.08 -15.11 5.11
N TYR A 42 9.67 -15.54 6.24
CA TYR A 42 10.29 -16.85 6.40
C TYR A 42 9.64 -17.67 7.52
N GLY A 43 9.57 -18.98 7.30
CA GLY A 43 9.40 -19.99 8.34
C GLY A 43 10.76 -20.57 8.72
N LEU A 44 11.18 -20.41 9.97
CA LEU A 44 12.35 -21.10 10.51
C LEU A 44 11.96 -22.53 10.89
N ASP A 45 12.49 -23.52 10.17
CA ASP A 45 12.34 -24.95 10.46
C ASP A 45 13.10 -25.35 11.72
N LEU A 46 12.36 -25.58 12.81
CA LEU A 46 12.97 -25.91 14.10
C LEU A 46 13.55 -27.32 14.13
N ALA A 47 13.06 -28.25 13.31
CA ALA A 47 13.62 -29.60 13.23
C ALA A 47 15.01 -29.54 12.61
N LYS A 48 15.12 -28.85 11.47
CA LYS A 48 16.40 -28.65 10.79
C LYS A 48 17.36 -27.83 11.64
N PHE A 49 16.88 -26.74 12.24
CA PHE A 49 17.66 -25.91 13.15
C PHE A 49 18.20 -26.70 14.34
N ALA A 50 17.37 -27.55 14.96
CA ALA A 50 17.80 -28.44 16.04
C ALA A 50 18.86 -29.45 15.59
N SER A 51 18.64 -30.13 14.48
CA SER A 51 19.55 -31.16 13.96
C SER A 51 20.96 -30.63 13.64
N SER A 52 21.07 -29.34 13.29
CA SER A 52 22.34 -28.65 13.04
C SER A 52 22.98 -28.06 14.32
N GLY A 53 22.52 -28.48 15.50
CA GLY A 53 23.04 -28.03 16.79
C GLY A 53 22.54 -26.65 17.22
N GLY A 54 21.43 -26.18 16.64
CA GLY A 54 20.86 -24.86 16.88
C GLY A 54 20.45 -24.59 18.32
N PHE A 55 20.15 -25.64 19.10
CA PHE A 55 19.81 -25.53 20.53
C PHE A 55 20.96 -25.94 21.48
N SER A 56 22.17 -26.20 20.96
CA SER A 56 23.32 -26.59 21.79
C SER A 56 23.67 -25.64 22.95
N PRO A 57 23.45 -24.31 22.86
CA PRO A 57 23.69 -23.41 24.01
C PRO A 57 22.63 -23.49 25.12
N VAL A 58 21.53 -24.23 24.92
CA VAL A 58 20.40 -24.31 25.85
C VAL A 58 20.06 -25.77 26.14
N GLU A 59 20.76 -26.35 27.11
CA GLU A 59 20.76 -27.78 27.45
C GLU A 59 19.34 -28.36 27.66
N ASN A 60 18.48 -27.64 28.38
CA ASN A 60 17.11 -28.09 28.65
C ASN A 60 16.25 -28.19 27.38
N ILE A 61 16.48 -27.36 26.36
CA ILE A 61 15.79 -27.46 25.07
C ILE A 61 16.44 -28.56 24.22
N ASN A 62 17.77 -28.63 24.25
CA ASN A 62 18.55 -29.60 23.48
C ASN A 62 18.21 -31.06 23.86
N HIS A 63 17.86 -31.35 25.10
CA HIS A 63 17.44 -32.69 25.53
C HIS A 63 16.05 -33.13 25.04
N SER A 64 15.24 -32.22 24.49
CA SER A 64 13.88 -32.51 24.04
C SER A 64 13.65 -32.01 22.61
N HIS A 65 14.71 -31.95 21.80
CA HIS A 65 14.65 -31.37 20.46
C HIS A 65 13.85 -32.22 19.47
N GLU A 66 13.59 -33.50 19.77
CA GLU A 66 12.76 -34.37 18.94
C GLU A 66 11.31 -33.86 18.77
N VAL A 67 10.85 -32.98 19.67
CA VAL A 67 9.51 -32.37 19.56
C VAL A 67 9.39 -31.44 18.36
N PHE A 68 10.50 -30.91 17.83
CA PHE A 68 10.48 -30.00 16.69
C PHE A 68 10.27 -30.73 15.35
N GLY A 69 10.63 -32.01 15.27
CA GLY A 69 10.36 -32.87 14.12
C GLY A 69 8.95 -33.46 14.09
N GLN A 70 8.07 -33.06 15.01
CA GLN A 70 6.71 -33.60 15.07
C GLN A 70 5.79 -32.87 14.07
N PRO A 71 4.80 -33.57 13.49
CA PRO A 71 3.89 -32.98 12.50
C PRO A 71 2.85 -32.02 13.10
N THR A 72 2.81 -31.90 14.43
CA THR A 72 1.90 -31.04 15.19
C THR A 72 2.58 -30.50 16.45
N LEU A 73 2.09 -29.39 16.98
CA LEU A 73 2.59 -28.75 18.20
C LEU A 73 2.22 -29.51 19.49
N ASN A 74 1.46 -30.62 19.43
CA ASN A 74 0.99 -31.34 20.62
C ASN A 74 2.14 -31.80 21.54
N ALA A 75 3.22 -32.33 20.98
CA ALA A 75 4.38 -32.78 21.76
C ALA A 75 5.07 -31.60 22.46
N LEU A 76 5.24 -30.50 21.74
CA LEU A 76 5.81 -29.26 22.28
C LEU A 76 4.91 -28.66 23.38
N ALA A 77 3.60 -28.62 23.17
CA ALA A 77 2.62 -28.12 24.14
C ALA A 77 2.55 -28.99 25.40
N LYS A 78 2.82 -30.31 25.30
CA LYS A 78 2.88 -31.19 26.47
C LYS A 78 4.01 -30.82 27.44
N LEU A 79 5.10 -30.24 26.95
CA LEU A 79 6.22 -29.75 27.78
C LEU A 79 5.85 -28.48 28.59
N GLY A 80 4.69 -27.88 28.30
CA GLY A 80 4.13 -26.77 29.06
C GLY A 80 4.66 -25.39 28.68
N LYS A 81 3.95 -24.35 29.14
CA LYS A 81 4.22 -22.96 28.77
C LYS A 81 5.66 -22.53 29.06
N SER A 82 6.20 -22.89 30.21
CA SER A 82 7.58 -22.52 30.60
C SER A 82 8.63 -22.98 29.56
N PHE A 83 8.49 -24.19 29.02
CA PHE A 83 9.38 -24.69 27.99
C PHE A 83 9.24 -23.88 26.69
N THR A 84 8.00 -23.67 26.23
CA THR A 84 7.73 -22.92 24.98
C THR A 84 8.16 -21.45 25.09
N SER A 85 7.99 -20.84 26.27
CA SER A 85 8.49 -19.50 26.59
C SER A 85 10.00 -19.41 26.40
N ASN A 86 10.74 -20.42 26.87
CA ASN A 86 12.18 -20.48 26.77
C ASN A 86 12.64 -20.70 25.33
N VAL A 87 11.98 -21.56 24.56
CA VAL A 87 12.24 -21.75 23.12
C VAL A 87 12.05 -20.43 22.38
N ARG A 88 10.91 -19.75 22.56
CA ARG A 88 10.63 -18.46 21.93
C ARG A 88 11.67 -17.40 22.29
N LYS A 89 11.98 -17.23 23.58
CA LYS A 89 13.00 -16.26 24.04
C LYS A 89 14.38 -16.58 23.48
N TYR A 90 14.72 -17.86 23.35
CA TYR A 90 15.99 -18.26 22.76
C TYR A 90 16.05 -17.93 21.27
N ILE A 91 15.01 -18.27 20.50
CA ILE A 91 14.91 -17.92 19.08
C ILE A 91 14.98 -16.40 18.89
N GLN A 92 14.30 -15.62 19.74
CA GLN A 92 14.41 -14.16 19.73
C GLN A 92 15.85 -13.69 19.92
N LYS A 93 16.61 -14.29 20.85
CA LYS A 93 18.03 -13.99 21.06
C LYS A 93 18.90 -14.42 19.88
N VAL A 94 18.62 -15.57 19.26
CA VAL A 94 19.34 -16.03 18.07
C VAL A 94 19.13 -15.07 16.91
N LEU A 95 17.91 -14.56 16.73
CA LEU A 95 17.52 -13.68 15.63
C LEU A 95 17.78 -12.19 15.89
N ALA A 96 18.06 -11.77 17.12
CA ALA A 96 18.30 -10.37 17.49
C ALA A 96 19.56 -9.78 16.81
N VAL A 97 19.52 -8.52 16.39
CA VAL A 97 20.64 -7.88 15.66
C VAL A 97 21.98 -7.99 16.39
N ASP A 98 21.94 -7.84 17.72
CA ASP A 98 23.02 -7.94 18.70
C ASP A 98 23.15 -9.35 19.31
N THR A 99 22.75 -10.38 18.56
CA THR A 99 22.71 -11.77 19.04
C THR A 99 24.03 -12.20 19.70
N PRO A 100 23.99 -12.80 20.90
CA PRO A 100 25.16 -13.41 21.51
C PRO A 100 25.51 -14.78 20.89
N PHE A 101 24.70 -15.26 19.93
CA PHE A 101 24.86 -16.57 19.29
C PHE A 101 25.02 -16.48 17.76
N PRO A 102 25.91 -15.61 17.23
CA PRO A 102 25.98 -15.40 15.79
C PRO A 102 26.43 -16.68 15.04
N HIS A 103 27.29 -17.48 15.67
CA HIS A 103 27.76 -18.78 15.20
C HIS A 103 26.66 -19.87 15.08
N VAL A 104 25.48 -19.65 15.68
CA VAL A 104 24.38 -20.62 15.63
C VAL A 104 23.62 -20.54 14.31
N LEU A 105 23.38 -19.33 13.78
CA LEU A 105 22.64 -19.13 12.53
C LEU A 105 23.12 -17.93 11.71
N LYS A 106 23.33 -16.76 12.35
CA LYS A 106 23.68 -15.49 11.67
C LYS A 106 24.94 -15.58 10.79
N ASP A 107 25.96 -16.31 11.22
CA ASP A 107 27.23 -16.43 10.50
C ASP A 107 27.27 -17.63 9.54
N LYS A 108 26.22 -18.47 9.53
CA LYS A 108 26.15 -19.72 8.75
C LYS A 108 25.17 -19.58 7.59
N ILE A 109 25.61 -18.95 6.50
CA ILE A 109 24.74 -18.66 5.34
C ILE A 109 24.11 -19.91 4.72
N ASP A 110 24.85 -21.02 4.65
CA ASP A 110 24.31 -22.27 4.10
C ASP A 110 23.21 -22.84 5.01
N LEU A 111 23.41 -22.78 6.33
CA LEU A 111 22.39 -23.20 7.29
C LEU A 111 21.17 -22.28 7.29
N GLN A 112 21.35 -20.99 7.04
CA GLN A 112 20.22 -20.07 6.86
C GLN A 112 19.35 -20.51 5.69
N ARG A 113 19.94 -20.84 4.53
CA ARG A 113 19.20 -21.32 3.36
C ARG A 113 18.46 -22.63 3.63
N GLU A 114 19.03 -23.49 4.47
CA GLU A 114 18.41 -24.78 4.83
C GLU A 114 17.30 -24.65 5.88
N CYS A 115 17.38 -23.68 6.80
CA CYS A 115 16.45 -23.54 7.91
C CYS A 115 15.40 -22.43 7.71
N LEU A 116 15.69 -21.37 6.96
CA LEU A 116 14.78 -20.24 6.72
C LEU A 116 14.11 -20.42 5.37
N ILE A 117 12.91 -20.97 5.38
CA ILE A 117 12.15 -21.29 4.17
C ILE A 117 11.18 -20.15 3.87
N PRO A 118 11.12 -19.62 2.64
CA PRO A 118 10.11 -18.62 2.28
C PRO A 118 8.69 -19.14 2.58
N LEU A 119 7.86 -18.34 3.25
CA LEU A 119 6.52 -18.75 3.65
C LEU A 119 5.63 -19.16 2.48
N SER A 120 5.90 -18.62 1.28
CA SER A 120 5.22 -18.99 0.03
C SER A 120 5.48 -20.43 -0.41
N GLU A 121 6.58 -21.04 0.05
CA GLU A 121 6.99 -22.40 -0.29
C GLU A 121 6.57 -23.42 0.80
N VAL A 122 6.03 -22.94 1.92
CA VAL A 122 5.58 -23.80 3.02
C VAL A 122 4.12 -24.19 2.82
N GLN A 123 3.85 -25.48 2.73
CA GLN A 123 2.48 -25.98 2.80
C GLN A 123 2.04 -26.05 4.27
N MET A 124 1.27 -25.05 4.70
CA MET A 124 0.79 -24.96 6.08
C MET A 124 -0.18 -26.10 6.44
N CYS A 125 0.00 -26.66 7.63
CA CYS A 125 -0.83 -27.70 8.22
C CYS A 125 -1.63 -27.14 9.42
N LEU A 126 -2.59 -27.93 9.92
CA LEU A 126 -3.19 -27.63 11.22
C LEU A 126 -2.11 -27.68 12.32
N PRO A 127 -2.05 -26.69 13.22
CA PRO A 127 -0.99 -26.62 14.22
C PRO A 127 -1.10 -27.70 15.30
N PHE A 128 -2.28 -28.30 15.50
CA PHE A 128 -2.53 -29.32 16.50
C PHE A 128 -3.34 -30.48 15.92
N ASN A 129 -3.12 -31.69 16.45
CA ASN A 129 -4.12 -32.75 16.43
C ASN A 129 -5.16 -32.46 17.51
N ILE A 130 -6.36 -32.05 17.10
CA ILE A 130 -7.39 -31.49 17.99
C ILE A 130 -8.34 -32.59 18.45
N GLY A 131 -8.17 -33.05 19.70
CA GLY A 131 -9.02 -34.09 20.30
C GLY A 131 -10.35 -33.59 20.87
N SER A 132 -10.44 -32.31 21.24
CA SER A 132 -11.65 -31.67 21.76
C SER A 132 -11.68 -30.19 21.41
N PHE A 133 -12.87 -29.65 21.17
CA PHE A 133 -13.11 -28.24 20.91
C PHE A 133 -14.37 -27.80 21.67
N SER A 134 -14.22 -26.76 22.48
CA SER A 134 -15.30 -26.15 23.26
C SER A 134 -15.47 -24.71 22.80
N ASP A 135 -16.66 -24.40 22.32
CA ASP A 135 -17.08 -23.07 21.91
C ASP A 135 -17.75 -22.39 23.11
N PHE A 136 -17.20 -21.24 23.53
CA PHE A 136 -17.69 -20.47 24.65
C PHE A 136 -18.54 -19.30 24.17
N TYR A 137 -19.80 -19.30 24.58
CA TYR A 137 -20.71 -18.17 24.42
C TYR A 137 -20.44 -17.11 25.50
N GLY A 138 -19.24 -16.51 25.45
CA GLY A 138 -18.67 -15.72 26.55
C GLY A 138 -18.80 -14.20 26.43
N GLY A 139 -18.94 -13.65 25.21
CA GLY A 139 -19.02 -12.21 25.00
C GLY A 139 -20.41 -11.64 25.32
N MET A 140 -20.55 -10.83 26.38
CA MET A 140 -21.87 -10.34 26.83
C MET A 140 -22.65 -9.58 25.74
N ASN A 141 -21.98 -8.71 24.97
CA ASN A 141 -22.60 -7.98 23.87
C ASN A 141 -23.04 -8.92 22.74
N HIS A 142 -22.17 -9.87 22.37
CA HIS A 142 -22.48 -10.90 21.39
C HIS A 142 -23.69 -11.72 21.85
N ALA A 143 -23.68 -12.18 23.11
CA ALA A 143 -24.72 -12.99 23.67
C ALA A 143 -26.08 -12.29 23.73
N TYR A 144 -26.08 -11.01 24.11
CA TYR A 144 -27.28 -10.20 24.07
C TYR A 144 -27.81 -10.06 22.64
N ASN A 145 -26.95 -9.71 21.68
CA ASN A 145 -27.36 -9.50 20.29
C ASN A 145 -27.88 -10.78 19.63
N ALA A 146 -27.14 -11.87 19.75
CA ALA A 146 -27.54 -13.18 19.22
C ALA A 146 -28.81 -13.69 19.92
N GLY A 147 -28.91 -13.54 21.25
CA GLY A 147 -30.11 -13.89 22.00
C GLY A 147 -31.33 -13.08 21.56
N ALA A 148 -31.17 -11.78 21.31
CA ALA A 148 -32.24 -10.92 20.81
C ALA A 148 -32.72 -11.34 19.42
N LEU A 149 -31.83 -11.82 18.54
CA LEU A 149 -32.19 -12.35 17.21
C LEU A 149 -33.08 -13.60 17.29
N PHE A 150 -32.87 -14.46 18.29
CA PHE A 150 -33.63 -15.72 18.41
C PHE A 150 -34.84 -15.63 19.34
N ARG A 151 -34.77 -14.83 20.40
CA ARG A 151 -35.78 -14.79 21.50
C ARG A 151 -36.40 -13.42 21.74
N GLY A 152 -35.97 -12.38 21.01
CA GLY A 152 -36.37 -10.99 21.24
C GLY A 152 -35.61 -10.33 22.41
N GLN A 153 -35.69 -9.01 22.50
CA GLN A 153 -34.88 -8.20 23.44
C GLN A 153 -35.12 -8.56 24.91
N ASN A 154 -36.38 -8.79 25.32
CA ASN A 154 -36.75 -9.08 26.71
C ASN A 154 -36.35 -10.49 27.20
N GLY A 155 -35.75 -11.32 26.33
CA GLY A 155 -35.26 -12.67 26.65
C GLY A 155 -33.86 -12.94 26.08
N ALA A 156 -33.10 -11.89 25.81
CA ALA A 156 -31.82 -11.96 25.13
C ALA A 156 -30.79 -12.79 25.92
N LEU A 157 -30.58 -12.47 27.20
CA LEU A 157 -29.69 -13.23 28.08
C LEU A 157 -30.50 -14.20 28.95
N LEU A 158 -30.08 -15.47 28.98
CA LEU A 158 -30.67 -16.46 29.88
C LEU A 158 -30.16 -16.24 31.31
N PRO A 159 -30.95 -16.58 32.35
CA PRO A 159 -30.59 -16.30 33.74
C PRO A 159 -29.22 -16.87 34.16
N ASN A 160 -28.81 -18.01 33.60
CA ASN A 160 -27.55 -18.67 33.90
C ASN A 160 -26.31 -17.99 33.29
N TYR A 161 -26.47 -17.08 32.32
CA TYR A 161 -25.37 -16.43 31.60
C TYR A 161 -24.37 -15.74 32.56
N LEU A 162 -24.87 -15.08 33.60
CA LEU A 162 -24.05 -14.33 34.56
C LEU A 162 -23.47 -15.21 35.70
N HIS A 163 -23.63 -16.53 35.62
CA HIS A 163 -23.25 -17.43 36.71
C HIS A 163 -22.29 -18.55 36.31
N LEU A 164 -22.21 -18.90 35.02
CA LEU A 164 -21.32 -19.96 34.53
C LEU A 164 -20.82 -19.65 33.12
N PRO A 165 -19.62 -20.09 32.75
CA PRO A 165 -19.12 -19.96 31.39
C PRO A 165 -19.90 -20.91 30.47
N MET A 166 -20.89 -20.37 29.75
CA MET A 166 -21.73 -21.19 28.87
C MET A 166 -20.92 -21.63 27.65
N ALA A 167 -20.88 -22.94 27.42
CA ALA A 167 -20.16 -23.52 26.31
C ALA A 167 -20.86 -24.78 25.79
N TYR A 168 -20.50 -25.17 24.57
CA TYR A 168 -20.88 -26.46 23.98
C TYR A 168 -19.71 -27.04 23.20
N HIS A 169 -19.74 -28.36 22.99
CA HIS A 169 -18.75 -29.03 22.15
C HIS A 169 -19.12 -28.89 20.68
N SER A 170 -18.13 -28.60 19.85
CA SER A 170 -18.25 -28.61 18.40
C SER A 170 -17.39 -29.72 17.79
N ARG A 171 -17.58 -29.98 16.50
CA ARG A 171 -16.96 -31.11 15.79
C ARG A 171 -15.51 -30.81 15.44
N THR A 172 -14.57 -31.53 16.07
CA THR A 172 -13.14 -31.37 15.81
C THR A 172 -12.70 -31.81 14.41
N SER A 173 -13.38 -32.78 13.80
CA SER A 173 -13.09 -33.28 12.44
C SER A 173 -13.43 -32.28 11.32
N THR A 174 -14.04 -31.14 11.65
CA THR A 174 -14.38 -30.06 10.71
C THR A 174 -13.68 -28.75 11.05
N ILE A 175 -12.58 -28.82 11.80
CA ILE A 175 -11.66 -27.70 11.98
C ILE A 175 -10.66 -27.74 10.83
N TYR A 176 -10.55 -26.65 10.10
CA TYR A 176 -9.70 -26.51 8.92
C TYR A 176 -8.71 -25.36 9.11
N VAL A 177 -7.55 -25.46 8.46
CA VAL A 177 -6.59 -24.36 8.42
C VAL A 177 -7.03 -23.29 7.42
N SER A 178 -6.73 -22.03 7.70
CA SER A 178 -6.95 -20.90 6.78
C SER A 178 -6.46 -21.21 5.36
N GLY A 179 -7.25 -20.83 4.36
CA GLY A 179 -7.02 -21.18 2.95
C GLY A 179 -7.83 -22.40 2.47
N THR A 180 -8.40 -23.20 3.39
CA THR A 180 -9.26 -24.33 3.02
C THR A 180 -10.62 -23.85 2.48
N PRO A 181 -11.03 -24.23 1.26
CA PRO A 181 -12.35 -23.87 0.72
C PRO A 181 -13.49 -24.52 1.53
N ILE A 182 -14.47 -23.71 1.95
CA ILE A 182 -15.65 -24.16 2.68
C ILE A 182 -16.86 -24.31 1.75
N ARG A 183 -17.54 -25.46 1.80
CA ARG A 183 -18.77 -25.72 1.05
C ARG A 183 -20.00 -25.46 1.92
N ARG A 184 -21.01 -24.78 1.37
CA ARG A 184 -22.31 -24.61 2.05
C ARG A 184 -22.91 -25.96 2.43
N PRO A 185 -23.35 -26.13 3.69
CA PRO A 185 -24.03 -27.34 4.10
C PRO A 185 -25.46 -27.38 3.56
N TYR A 186 -25.98 -28.60 3.42
CA TYR A 186 -27.40 -28.87 3.21
C TYR A 186 -28.03 -29.25 4.54
N GLY A 187 -29.28 -28.88 4.76
CA GLY A 187 -30.01 -29.23 5.99
C GLY A 187 -31.50 -28.91 5.90
N GLN A 188 -32.19 -29.17 7.00
CA GLN A 188 -33.58 -28.77 7.17
C GLN A 188 -33.65 -27.28 7.46
N ILE A 189 -34.46 -26.56 6.69
CA ILE A 189 -34.75 -25.14 6.91
C ILE A 189 -36.26 -24.94 6.98
N VAL A 190 -36.72 -24.01 7.80
CA VAL A 190 -38.10 -23.53 7.82
C VAL A 190 -38.11 -22.11 7.30
N GLU A 191 -38.80 -21.87 6.19
CA GLU A 191 -38.75 -20.57 5.49
C GLU A 191 -39.45 -19.46 6.28
N ASP A 192 -40.56 -19.79 6.96
CA ASP A 192 -41.27 -18.89 7.85
C ASP A 192 -41.30 -19.44 9.28
N MET A 193 -40.38 -18.96 10.12
CA MET A 193 -40.29 -19.32 11.53
C MET A 193 -41.45 -18.76 12.38
N THR A 194 -42.28 -17.87 11.83
CA THR A 194 -43.43 -17.26 12.51
C THR A 194 -44.74 -18.04 12.30
N SER A 195 -44.78 -18.92 11.28
CA SER A 195 -45.92 -19.80 11.03
C SER A 195 -46.20 -20.72 12.23
N LYS A 196 -47.49 -20.98 12.49
CA LYS A 196 -47.93 -22.00 13.46
C LYS A 196 -47.56 -23.41 13.00
N ASP A 197 -47.68 -23.66 11.69
CA ASP A 197 -47.35 -24.93 11.06
C ASP A 197 -45.94 -24.82 10.46
N LYS A 198 -44.93 -25.09 11.30
CA LYS A 198 -43.51 -25.08 10.90
C LYS A 198 -43.19 -26.38 10.16
N VAL A 199 -43.15 -26.30 8.83
CA VAL A 199 -42.81 -27.45 7.98
C VAL A 199 -41.40 -27.25 7.41
N PRO A 200 -40.43 -28.13 7.75
CA PRO A 200 -39.08 -28.01 7.22
C PRO A 200 -39.01 -28.50 5.76
N ILE A 201 -38.14 -27.86 4.98
CA ILE A 201 -37.71 -28.31 3.66
C ILE A 201 -36.22 -28.66 3.69
N PHE A 202 -35.77 -29.58 2.83
CA PHE A 202 -34.36 -29.90 2.68
C PHE A 202 -33.74 -29.04 1.57
N SER A 203 -32.78 -28.19 1.92
CA SER A 203 -32.19 -27.19 1.02
C SER A 203 -30.72 -26.93 1.39
N PRO A 204 -29.89 -26.44 0.45
CA PRO A 204 -28.65 -25.78 0.82
C PRO A 204 -28.95 -24.56 1.71
N CYS A 205 -28.05 -24.29 2.66
CA CYS A 205 -28.09 -23.11 3.52
C CYS A 205 -28.17 -21.81 2.69
N LYS A 206 -29.23 -21.04 2.93
CA LYS A 206 -29.48 -19.72 2.33
C LYS A 206 -28.80 -18.62 3.14
N THR A 207 -28.79 -18.72 4.47
CA THR A 207 -28.21 -17.70 5.36
C THR A 207 -26.93 -18.21 6.03
N LEU A 208 -25.82 -18.19 5.29
CA LEU A 208 -24.49 -18.55 5.79
C LEU A 208 -23.82 -17.31 6.38
N ASP A 209 -23.27 -17.47 7.57
CA ASP A 209 -22.66 -16.45 8.39
C ASP A 209 -21.34 -16.96 8.98
N PHE A 210 -20.52 -16.08 9.53
CA PHE A 210 -19.36 -16.47 10.33
C PHE A 210 -19.08 -15.44 11.44
N GLU A 211 -18.48 -15.91 12.52
CA GLU A 211 -18.06 -15.09 13.66
C GLU A 211 -16.53 -15.05 13.69
N LEU A 212 -15.95 -13.85 13.71
CA LEU A 212 -14.51 -13.67 13.92
C LEU A 212 -14.22 -13.76 15.42
N GLU A 213 -13.46 -14.76 15.81
CA GLU A 213 -13.18 -15.12 17.19
C GLU A 213 -11.68 -15.38 17.44
N LEU A 214 -11.34 -15.59 18.71
CA LEU A 214 -10.02 -16.03 19.15
C LEU A 214 -10.11 -17.48 19.63
N GLY A 215 -9.40 -18.38 18.96
CA GLY A 215 -9.19 -19.73 19.45
C GLY A 215 -8.00 -19.77 20.41
N ALA A 216 -8.12 -20.51 21.52
CA ALA A 216 -7.03 -20.72 22.46
C ALA A 216 -6.62 -22.21 22.49
N PHE A 217 -5.34 -22.48 22.31
CA PHE A 217 -4.77 -23.81 22.54
C PHE A 217 -4.24 -23.92 23.96
N VAL A 218 -4.50 -25.05 24.61
CA VAL A 218 -4.03 -25.33 25.97
C VAL A 218 -2.78 -26.21 25.96
N CYS A 219 -1.95 -26.09 27.01
CA CYS A 219 -0.71 -26.83 27.20
C CYS A 219 -0.61 -27.47 28.59
N GLY A 220 0.28 -28.46 28.71
CA GLY A 220 0.44 -29.28 29.90
C GLY A 220 -0.69 -30.30 30.09
N SER A 221 -0.77 -30.87 31.29
CA SER A 221 -1.79 -31.84 31.67
C SER A 221 -2.22 -31.64 33.12
N ASN A 222 -3.42 -32.11 33.45
CA ASN A 222 -3.90 -32.30 34.80
C ASN A 222 -4.15 -33.79 35.07
N GLU A 223 -4.01 -34.21 36.32
CA GLU A 223 -4.37 -35.57 36.71
C GLU A 223 -5.89 -35.79 36.56
N PRO A 224 -6.34 -36.99 36.18
CA PRO A 224 -7.76 -37.32 36.16
C PRO A 224 -8.45 -36.95 37.47
N PHE A 225 -9.67 -36.42 37.39
CA PHE A 225 -10.48 -35.93 38.52
C PHE A 225 -9.92 -34.72 39.28
N SER A 226 -8.81 -34.12 38.82
CA SER A 226 -8.28 -32.86 39.35
C SER A 226 -8.69 -31.68 38.48
N ASN A 227 -9.02 -30.55 39.10
CA ASN A 227 -9.30 -29.30 38.40
C ASN A 227 -8.10 -28.35 38.44
N ILE A 228 -7.96 -27.52 37.41
CA ILE A 228 -7.00 -26.40 37.41
C ILE A 228 -7.71 -25.18 38.01
N PRO A 229 -7.21 -24.60 39.11
CA PRO A 229 -7.75 -23.35 39.64
C PRO A 229 -7.64 -22.22 38.63
N ILE A 230 -8.60 -21.28 38.59
CA ILE A 230 -8.60 -20.16 37.65
C ILE A 230 -7.30 -19.34 37.69
N SER A 231 -6.73 -19.16 38.89
CA SER A 231 -5.45 -18.47 39.12
C SER A 231 -4.24 -19.14 38.44
N GLU A 232 -4.40 -20.37 37.94
CA GLU A 232 -3.36 -21.11 37.21
C GLU A 232 -3.66 -21.24 35.71
N ALA A 233 -4.85 -20.81 35.25
CA ALA A 233 -5.30 -20.99 33.87
C ALA A 233 -4.30 -20.39 32.85
N ASP A 234 -3.76 -19.20 33.12
CA ASP A 234 -2.77 -18.53 32.28
C ASP A 234 -1.49 -19.36 32.02
N LYS A 235 -1.13 -20.25 32.96
CA LYS A 235 0.05 -21.14 32.83
C LYS A 235 -0.22 -22.30 31.87
N HIS A 236 -1.50 -22.59 31.59
CA HIS A 236 -1.97 -23.67 30.75
C HIS A 236 -2.44 -23.20 29.38
N ILE A 237 -2.31 -21.92 29.04
CA ILE A 237 -2.57 -21.42 27.69
C ILE A 237 -1.26 -21.43 26.89
N PHE A 238 -1.22 -22.24 25.83
CA PHE A 238 -0.11 -22.28 24.87
C PHE A 238 -0.07 -20.98 24.06
N GLY A 239 -1.21 -20.63 23.46
CA GLY A 239 -1.32 -19.48 22.59
C GLY A 239 -2.67 -19.39 21.89
N PHE A 240 -2.77 -18.40 21.01
CA PHE A 240 -4.01 -17.98 20.38
C PHE A 240 -3.91 -18.02 18.85
N VAL A 241 -5.04 -18.27 18.21
CA VAL A 241 -5.24 -18.22 16.76
C VAL A 241 -6.44 -17.34 16.44
N LEU A 242 -6.45 -16.74 15.25
CA LEU A 242 -7.70 -16.23 14.69
C LEU A 242 -8.56 -17.41 14.30
N LEU A 243 -9.84 -17.36 14.66
CA LEU A 243 -10.82 -18.40 14.39
C LEU A 243 -12.02 -17.78 13.70
N ASN A 244 -12.47 -18.38 12.60
CA ASN A 244 -13.79 -18.08 12.04
C ASN A 244 -14.73 -19.24 12.36
N ASP A 245 -15.77 -18.95 13.13
CA ASP A 245 -16.82 -19.92 13.45
C ASP A 245 -17.97 -19.80 12.45
N TRP A 246 -18.11 -20.79 11.57
CA TRP A 246 -19.07 -20.72 10.47
C TRP A 246 -20.45 -21.22 10.89
N SER A 247 -21.48 -20.45 10.55
CA SER A 247 -22.86 -20.69 10.99
C SER A 247 -23.83 -20.72 9.81
N ALA A 248 -24.49 -21.85 9.59
CA ALA A 248 -25.64 -21.94 8.69
C ALA A 248 -26.92 -21.60 9.44
N ARG A 249 -27.25 -20.30 9.50
CA ARG A 249 -28.22 -19.74 10.46
C ARG A 249 -29.65 -20.26 10.29
N ASP A 250 -30.07 -20.56 9.07
CA ASP A 250 -31.40 -21.09 8.76
C ASP A 250 -31.56 -22.55 9.18
N ILE A 251 -30.50 -23.36 9.02
CA ILE A 251 -30.42 -24.73 9.56
C ILE A 251 -30.37 -24.66 11.09
N GLN A 252 -29.47 -23.83 11.64
CA GLN A 252 -29.26 -23.66 13.08
C GLN A 252 -30.56 -23.28 13.80
N ARG A 253 -31.33 -22.34 13.25
CA ARG A 253 -32.61 -21.88 13.83
C ARG A 253 -33.62 -23.00 14.05
N TRP A 254 -33.65 -23.97 13.13
CA TRP A 254 -34.60 -25.08 13.19
C TRP A 254 -34.17 -26.14 14.20
N GLU A 255 -32.89 -26.51 14.22
CA GLU A 255 -32.40 -27.62 15.05
C GLU A 255 -32.01 -27.22 16.49
N TYR A 256 -31.76 -25.93 16.76
CA TYR A 256 -31.20 -25.48 18.05
C TYR A 256 -32.09 -25.79 19.27
N VAL A 257 -33.40 -25.96 19.09
CA VAL A 257 -34.33 -26.27 20.18
C VAL A 257 -34.79 -27.73 20.09
N PRO A 258 -34.68 -28.54 21.16
CA PRO A 258 -34.23 -28.20 22.51
C PRO A 258 -32.75 -28.52 22.83
N LEU A 259 -32.01 -29.14 21.90
CA LEU A 259 -30.71 -29.78 22.21
C LEU A 259 -29.47 -28.97 21.82
N GLY A 260 -29.62 -27.77 21.28
CA GLY A 260 -28.51 -26.96 20.77
C GLY A 260 -28.21 -27.19 19.29
N PRO A 261 -27.27 -26.42 18.72
CA PRO A 261 -26.99 -26.46 17.30
C PRO A 261 -26.21 -27.73 16.96
N PHE A 262 -26.49 -28.33 15.80
CA PHE A 262 -25.83 -29.53 15.30
C PHE A 262 -25.22 -29.28 13.93
N ASN A 263 -25.90 -29.59 12.83
CA ASN A 263 -25.35 -29.45 11.49
C ASN A 263 -25.04 -27.99 11.12
N GLY A 264 -25.81 -27.04 11.66
CA GLY A 264 -25.65 -25.62 11.43
C GLY A 264 -24.35 -25.01 11.97
N LYS A 265 -23.69 -25.68 12.92
CA LYS A 265 -22.39 -25.27 13.51
C LYS A 265 -21.27 -26.31 13.28
N ASN A 266 -21.59 -27.58 13.04
CA ASN A 266 -20.60 -28.66 12.90
C ASN A 266 -20.04 -28.86 11.49
N PHE A 267 -20.31 -27.98 10.52
CA PHE A 267 -19.87 -28.20 9.13
C PHE A 267 -18.48 -27.61 8.83
N ALA A 268 -18.10 -26.52 9.52
CA ALA A 268 -16.79 -25.90 9.33
C ALA A 268 -16.45 -24.93 10.48
N THR A 269 -15.21 -25.00 10.94
CA THR A 269 -14.52 -23.95 11.69
C THR A 269 -13.16 -23.75 11.01
N THR A 270 -12.72 -22.51 10.80
CA THR A 270 -11.39 -22.26 10.20
C THR A 270 -10.49 -21.52 11.17
N ILE A 271 -9.23 -21.93 11.31
CA ILE A 271 -8.25 -21.28 12.18
C ILE A 271 -7.00 -20.84 11.43
N SER A 272 -6.34 -19.78 11.89
CA SER A 272 -5.01 -19.40 11.40
C SER A 272 -3.99 -20.51 11.64
N ALA A 273 -3.07 -20.70 10.69
CA ALA A 273 -2.03 -21.73 10.78
C ALA A 273 -0.97 -21.44 11.86
N TRP A 274 -0.78 -20.16 12.16
CA TRP A 274 0.20 -19.67 13.13
C TRP A 274 -0.46 -19.41 14.49
N VAL A 275 0.10 -20.00 15.54
CA VAL A 275 -0.31 -19.85 16.93
C VAL A 275 0.58 -18.82 17.61
N VAL A 276 0.00 -17.68 17.97
CA VAL A 276 0.68 -16.62 18.72
C VAL A 276 0.77 -17.06 20.18
N LEU A 277 1.99 -17.27 20.69
CA LEU A 277 2.15 -17.71 22.09
C LEU A 277 1.54 -16.69 23.06
N ALA A 278 0.96 -17.16 24.16
CA ALA A 278 0.35 -16.28 25.16
C ALA A 278 1.33 -15.21 25.68
N ASP A 279 2.62 -15.55 25.76
CA ASP A 279 3.70 -14.63 26.14
C ASP A 279 3.86 -13.42 25.21
N ALA A 280 3.55 -13.59 23.92
CA ALA A 280 3.63 -12.51 22.93
C ALA A 280 2.56 -11.44 23.19
N LEU A 281 1.46 -11.82 23.85
CA LEU A 281 0.36 -10.92 24.16
C LEU A 281 0.47 -10.27 25.54
N GLU A 282 1.40 -10.70 26.40
CA GLU A 282 1.60 -10.15 27.75
C GLU A 282 1.73 -8.62 27.80
N PRO A 283 2.43 -7.94 26.87
CA PRO A 283 2.51 -6.46 26.87
C PRO A 283 1.18 -5.75 26.64
N PHE A 284 0.15 -6.46 26.14
CA PHE A 284 -1.15 -5.91 25.77
C PHE A 284 -2.23 -6.24 26.81
N ARG A 285 -1.85 -6.68 28.02
CA ARG A 285 -2.82 -6.97 29.07
C ARG A 285 -3.59 -5.72 29.52
N LYS A 286 -4.85 -5.94 29.88
CA LYS A 286 -5.78 -4.90 30.32
C LYS A 286 -6.81 -5.45 31.29
N ALA A 287 -7.38 -4.56 32.09
CA ALA A 287 -8.49 -4.89 32.96
C ALA A 287 -9.72 -5.32 32.16
N GLY A 288 -10.32 -6.44 32.58
CA GLY A 288 -11.55 -6.95 31.98
C GLY A 288 -12.78 -6.11 32.32
N MET A 289 -13.90 -6.40 31.66
CA MET A 289 -15.19 -5.78 32.00
C MET A 289 -15.61 -6.15 33.43
N LYS A 290 -16.15 -5.17 34.16
CA LYS A 290 -16.71 -5.41 35.50
C LYS A 290 -17.92 -6.33 35.41
N HIS A 291 -17.85 -7.47 36.08
CA HIS A 291 -18.97 -8.41 36.14
C HIS A 291 -20.14 -7.80 36.94
N PRO A 292 -21.39 -7.85 36.45
CA PRO A 292 -22.54 -7.18 37.08
C PRO A 292 -23.11 -7.90 38.31
N GLY A 293 -22.72 -9.16 38.55
CA GLY A 293 -23.20 -9.99 39.66
C GLY A 293 -22.07 -10.59 40.52
N ARG A 294 -22.44 -11.36 41.55
CA ARG A 294 -21.48 -12.07 42.40
C ARG A 294 -21.11 -13.43 41.80
N LEU A 295 -19.84 -13.62 41.47
CA LEU A 295 -19.29 -14.90 41.01
C LEU A 295 -19.05 -15.87 42.17
N LEU A 296 -19.19 -17.18 41.90
CA LEU A 296 -18.79 -18.24 42.84
C LEU A 296 -17.26 -18.31 42.96
N PRO A 297 -16.70 -18.81 44.08
CA PRO A 297 -15.26 -18.73 44.35
C PRO A 297 -14.35 -19.29 43.25
N TYR A 298 -14.76 -20.36 42.56
CA TYR A 298 -13.95 -20.98 41.51
C TYR A 298 -13.85 -20.17 40.20
N LEU A 299 -14.68 -19.14 40.04
CA LEU A 299 -14.67 -18.20 38.91
C LEU A 299 -14.09 -16.83 39.30
N GLN A 300 -13.63 -16.66 40.54
CA GLN A 300 -13.04 -15.41 41.01
C GLN A 300 -11.56 -15.38 40.64
N GLU A 301 -11.23 -14.55 39.67
CA GLU A 301 -9.84 -14.29 39.29
C GLU A 301 -9.20 -13.28 40.25
N ASN A 302 -7.97 -13.57 40.68
CA ASN A 302 -7.22 -12.74 41.63
C ASN A 302 -6.48 -11.58 40.96
N ARG A 303 -6.15 -11.72 39.67
CA ARG A 303 -5.51 -10.65 38.89
C ARG A 303 -6.57 -9.68 38.34
N GLU A 304 -6.22 -8.41 38.24
CA GLU A 304 -7.13 -7.39 37.69
C GLU A 304 -7.00 -7.22 36.17
N ASP A 305 -5.90 -7.67 35.56
CA ASP A 305 -5.49 -7.47 34.16
C ASP A 305 -5.56 -8.74 33.30
N PHE A 306 -6.56 -9.59 33.53
CA PHE A 306 -6.69 -10.92 32.88
C PHE A 306 -7.15 -10.90 31.42
N THR A 307 -7.32 -9.74 30.78
CA THR A 307 -7.74 -9.64 29.37
C THR A 307 -6.64 -9.02 28.50
N TYR A 308 -6.78 -9.08 27.17
CA TYR A 308 -5.87 -8.46 26.20
C TYR A 308 -6.56 -7.35 25.41
N ASP A 309 -5.86 -6.26 25.15
CA ASP A 309 -6.31 -5.16 24.27
C ASP A 309 -5.99 -5.50 22.81
N LEU A 310 -7.01 -6.01 22.10
CA LEU A 310 -6.90 -6.46 20.72
C LEU A 310 -7.87 -5.69 19.83
N SER A 311 -7.40 -5.24 18.67
CA SER A 311 -8.20 -4.52 17.67
C SER A 311 -8.34 -5.34 16.39
N PRO A 312 -9.33 -6.26 16.30
CA PRO A 312 -9.55 -7.04 15.09
C PRO A 312 -10.16 -6.18 13.97
N SER A 313 -9.69 -6.38 12.73
CA SER A 313 -10.33 -5.85 11.52
C SER A 313 -10.83 -7.00 10.64
N LEU A 314 -11.96 -6.78 9.95
CA LEU A 314 -12.52 -7.73 9.01
C LEU A 314 -12.55 -7.13 7.61
N HIS A 315 -11.96 -7.84 6.65
CA HIS A 315 -11.99 -7.47 5.24
C HIS A 315 -12.74 -8.55 4.46
N GLN A 316 -13.89 -8.19 3.87
CA GLN A 316 -14.70 -9.12 3.08
C GLN A 316 -14.45 -8.92 1.58
N GLN A 317 -14.23 -10.02 0.85
CA GLN A 317 -14.06 -10.03 -0.60
C GLN A 317 -14.93 -11.12 -1.21
N SER A 318 -15.79 -10.79 -2.16
CA SER A 318 -16.69 -11.74 -2.84
C SER A 318 -16.19 -12.13 -4.23
N SER A 319 -16.64 -13.27 -4.76
CA SER A 319 -16.34 -13.68 -6.15
C SER A 319 -17.05 -12.80 -7.19
N LYS A 320 -18.14 -12.09 -6.83
CA LYS A 320 -18.70 -11.01 -7.66
C LYS A 320 -17.75 -9.81 -7.75
N ASP A 321 -16.89 -9.61 -6.75
CA ASP A 321 -15.82 -8.61 -6.83
C ASP A 321 -14.66 -9.10 -7.72
N LYS A 322 -14.53 -10.41 -7.99
CA LYS A 322 -13.62 -10.95 -9.02
C LYS A 322 -14.21 -10.83 -10.44
N ALA A 323 -15.53 -10.83 -10.58
CA ALA A 323 -16.24 -10.71 -11.85
C ALA A 323 -17.13 -9.46 -11.85
N GLY A 324 -16.51 -8.28 -11.84
CA GLY A 324 -17.25 -7.01 -11.90
C GLY A 324 -16.69 -5.84 -11.10
N ALA A 325 -15.54 -5.97 -10.42
CA ALA A 325 -14.80 -4.78 -10.04
C ALA A 325 -14.35 -4.11 -11.35
N MET A 326 -15.10 -3.09 -11.76
CA MET A 326 -14.62 -2.11 -12.73
C MET A 326 -13.19 -1.71 -12.31
N PRO A 327 -12.25 -1.52 -13.25
CA PRO A 327 -10.90 -1.10 -12.94
C PRO A 327 -10.98 0.31 -12.37
N THR A 328 -11.21 0.44 -11.07
CA THR A 328 -11.25 1.68 -10.32
C THR A 328 -10.52 1.43 -9.03
N SER A 329 -9.73 2.40 -8.57
CA SER A 329 -9.04 2.26 -7.31
C SER A 329 -10.05 2.16 -6.15
N LYS A 330 -9.68 1.43 -5.11
CA LYS A 330 -10.45 1.37 -3.87
C LYS A 330 -9.93 2.45 -2.93
N PHE A 331 -10.78 3.42 -2.62
CA PHE A 331 -10.43 4.52 -1.74
C PHE A 331 -11.04 4.33 -0.36
N THR A 332 -10.23 4.54 0.68
CA THR A 332 -10.71 4.58 2.09
C THR A 332 -11.52 5.83 2.35
N THR A 333 -11.03 6.98 1.87
CA THR A 333 -11.71 8.27 1.98
C THR A 333 -12.78 8.41 0.89
N PRO A 334 -14.06 8.63 1.25
CA PRO A 334 -15.13 8.80 0.27
C PRO A 334 -14.95 10.10 -0.54
N GLU A 335 -15.45 10.10 -1.77
CA GLU A 335 -15.43 11.30 -2.61
C GLU A 335 -16.38 12.37 -2.02
N LYS A 336 -15.90 13.62 -1.97
CA LYS A 336 -16.61 14.77 -1.39
C LYS A 336 -17.34 15.58 -2.46
N TYR A 337 -16.81 15.63 -3.68
CA TYR A 337 -17.27 16.54 -4.72
C TYR A 337 -17.92 15.83 -5.91
N ARG A 338 -18.69 16.59 -6.68
CA ARG A 338 -19.16 16.20 -8.01
C ARG A 338 -18.23 16.81 -9.05
N TYR A 339 -18.10 16.12 -10.18
CA TYR A 339 -17.22 16.52 -11.27
C TYR A 339 -17.95 16.46 -12.59
N ASN A 340 -17.59 17.37 -13.49
CA ASN A 340 -17.74 17.14 -14.91
C ASN A 340 -16.67 16.14 -15.38
N VAL A 341 -16.83 15.61 -16.59
CA VAL A 341 -15.87 14.69 -17.19
C VAL A 341 -15.61 15.02 -18.65
N GLY A 342 -14.45 14.60 -19.16
CA GLY A 342 -14.06 14.76 -20.56
C GLY A 342 -12.81 15.61 -20.73
N PHE A 343 -11.65 14.97 -20.74
CA PHE A 343 -10.37 15.62 -20.99
C PHE A 343 -10.33 16.35 -22.34
N GLY A 344 -9.76 17.56 -22.36
CA GLY A 344 -9.64 18.39 -23.58
C GLY A 344 -10.97 18.89 -24.16
N SER A 345 -12.10 18.65 -23.49
CA SER A 345 -13.41 19.11 -23.96
C SER A 345 -13.73 20.53 -23.47
N TYR A 346 -14.65 21.19 -24.17
CA TYR A 346 -15.16 22.49 -23.73
C TYR A 346 -16.14 22.28 -22.58
N GLN A 347 -15.81 22.83 -21.42
CA GLN A 347 -16.58 22.70 -20.19
C GLN A 347 -17.35 23.97 -19.89
N GLN A 348 -18.47 23.82 -19.20
CA GLN A 348 -19.22 24.91 -18.59
C GLN A 348 -19.72 24.47 -17.22
N SER A 349 -19.72 25.38 -16.26
CA SER A 349 -20.21 25.13 -14.92
C SER A 349 -20.70 26.41 -14.27
N GLU A 350 -21.81 26.35 -13.55
CA GLU A 350 -22.36 27.45 -12.77
C GLU A 350 -22.86 26.95 -11.41
N SER A 351 -22.48 27.64 -10.33
CA SER A 351 -23.00 27.35 -8.99
C SER A 351 -24.37 27.98 -8.74
N ILE A 352 -24.73 29.00 -9.52
CA ILE A 352 -26.03 29.66 -9.49
C ILE A 352 -26.61 29.60 -10.90
N GLN A 353 -27.84 29.09 -11.02
CA GLN A 353 -28.50 28.95 -12.31
C GLN A 353 -28.62 30.30 -13.03
N GLY A 354 -28.16 30.36 -14.28
CA GLY A 354 -28.19 31.57 -15.11
C GLY A 354 -27.06 32.56 -14.82
N ALA A 355 -26.00 32.14 -14.12
CA ALA A 355 -24.80 32.95 -13.93
C ALA A 355 -23.94 33.03 -15.21
N LEU A 356 -24.00 31.99 -16.07
CA LEU A 356 -23.37 32.03 -17.38
C LEU A 356 -24.16 32.94 -18.35
N PRO A 357 -23.52 33.91 -19.02
CA PRO A 357 -24.16 34.65 -20.09
C PRO A 357 -24.48 33.74 -21.29
N ILE A 358 -25.60 34.00 -21.95
CA ILE A 358 -26.03 33.27 -23.14
C ILE A 358 -25.54 34.02 -24.39
N ALA A 359 -25.02 33.27 -25.37
CA ALA A 359 -24.59 33.72 -26.70
C ALA A 359 -23.35 34.63 -26.80
N GLN A 360 -22.80 35.13 -25.68
CA GLN A 360 -21.64 36.03 -25.68
C GLN A 360 -20.81 35.88 -24.41
N ASN A 361 -19.49 36.06 -24.50
CA ASN A 361 -18.61 35.92 -23.33
C ASN A 361 -18.55 37.19 -22.48
N THR A 362 -18.62 38.37 -23.12
CA THR A 362 -18.39 39.68 -22.48
C THR A 362 -19.63 40.57 -22.54
N PRO A 363 -20.70 40.25 -21.79
CA PRO A 363 -21.86 41.14 -21.70
C PRO A 363 -21.53 42.47 -21.03
N GLN A 364 -22.18 43.54 -21.46
CA GLN A 364 -22.08 44.85 -20.81
C GLN A 364 -22.48 44.78 -19.33
N ARG A 365 -23.43 43.90 -19.00
CA ARG A 365 -23.91 43.62 -17.65
C ARG A 365 -23.94 42.11 -17.46
N PRO A 366 -22.86 41.49 -16.95
CA PRO A 366 -22.87 40.07 -16.67
C PRO A 366 -24.00 39.71 -15.69
N PRO A 367 -24.59 38.50 -15.81
CA PRO A 367 -25.61 38.04 -14.89
C PRO A 367 -25.17 38.20 -13.43
N LEU A 368 -26.14 38.47 -12.55
CA LEU A 368 -25.92 38.66 -11.11
C LEU A 368 -24.97 39.84 -10.75
N GLY A 369 -24.59 40.68 -11.72
CA GLY A 369 -23.66 41.78 -11.49
C GLY A 369 -22.20 41.32 -11.35
N LEU A 370 -21.87 40.12 -11.83
CA LEU A 370 -20.51 39.58 -11.81
C LEU A 370 -19.56 40.36 -12.71
N TYR A 371 -18.27 40.16 -12.54
CA TYR A 371 -17.24 40.59 -13.47
C TYR A 371 -16.86 39.46 -14.42
N THR A 372 -16.58 39.81 -15.67
CA THR A 372 -16.05 38.88 -16.67
C THR A 372 -14.53 38.97 -16.69
N GLU A 373 -13.86 37.84 -16.47
CA GLU A 373 -12.41 37.70 -16.56
C GLU A 373 -12.07 36.55 -17.50
N LYS A 374 -10.92 36.62 -18.17
CA LYS A 374 -10.43 35.53 -19.02
C LYS A 374 -9.03 35.13 -18.57
N ILE A 375 -8.85 33.86 -18.27
CA ILE A 375 -7.52 33.26 -18.16
C ILE A 375 -7.13 32.61 -19.48
N SER A 376 -5.93 32.93 -19.98
CA SER A 376 -5.40 32.41 -21.24
C SER A 376 -4.16 31.58 -20.96
N GLY A 377 -4.29 30.25 -21.07
CA GLY A 377 -3.19 29.30 -20.85
C GLY A 377 -2.28 29.13 -22.07
N SER A 378 -2.71 29.60 -23.23
CA SER A 378 -1.97 29.54 -24.50
C SER A 378 -1.94 30.91 -25.19
N ALA A 379 -1.10 31.05 -26.21
CA ALA A 379 -1.12 32.23 -27.07
C ALA A 379 -2.46 32.36 -27.80
N PHE A 380 -2.95 33.58 -28.03
CA PHE A 380 -4.24 33.79 -28.72
C PHE A 380 -4.30 33.17 -30.13
N GLN A 381 -3.15 33.06 -30.81
CA GLN A 381 -3.05 32.46 -32.14
C GLN A 381 -2.76 30.95 -32.13
N ALA A 382 -2.72 30.31 -30.95
CA ALA A 382 -2.57 28.87 -30.87
C ALA A 382 -3.64 28.17 -31.72
N PRO A 383 -3.28 27.11 -32.48
CA PRO A 383 -4.24 26.29 -33.21
C PRO A 383 -5.41 25.89 -32.31
N ARG A 384 -6.62 25.79 -32.87
CA ARG A 384 -7.85 25.59 -32.07
C ARG A 384 -7.75 24.38 -31.11
N GLY A 385 -7.12 23.28 -31.54
CA GLY A 385 -6.93 22.09 -30.69
C GLY A 385 -5.95 22.29 -29.54
N GLU A 386 -5.07 23.28 -29.63
CA GLU A 386 -4.05 23.63 -28.63
C GLU A 386 -4.43 24.88 -27.82
N ASN A 387 -5.54 25.55 -28.18
CA ASN A 387 -5.93 26.81 -27.57
C ASN A 387 -6.58 26.58 -26.20
N GLN A 388 -5.78 26.83 -25.16
CA GLN A 388 -6.18 26.74 -23.77
C GLN A 388 -6.67 28.10 -23.24
N GLN A 389 -7.95 28.19 -22.88
CA GLN A 389 -8.55 29.40 -22.29
C GLN A 389 -9.80 29.10 -21.47
N THR A 390 -10.09 29.93 -20.46
CA THR A 390 -11.33 29.86 -19.67
C THR A 390 -11.84 31.26 -19.33
N TRP A 391 -13.15 31.45 -19.49
CA TRP A 391 -13.87 32.63 -19.02
C TRP A 391 -14.40 32.39 -17.61
N LEU A 392 -14.22 33.36 -16.74
CA LEU A 392 -14.59 33.35 -15.34
C LEU A 392 -15.60 34.48 -15.10
N TYR A 393 -16.70 34.14 -14.43
CA TYR A 393 -17.70 35.09 -13.95
C TYR A 393 -17.61 35.13 -12.42
N ARG A 394 -16.91 36.13 -11.91
CA ARG A 394 -16.47 36.22 -10.51
C ARG A 394 -17.00 37.47 -9.81
N ILE A 395 -17.00 37.45 -8.48
CA ILE A 395 -17.55 38.53 -7.66
C ILE A 395 -16.65 39.77 -7.73
N ILE A 396 -15.34 39.62 -7.56
CA ILE A 396 -14.33 40.68 -7.67
C ILE A 396 -13.22 40.20 -8.64
N PRO A 397 -12.76 41.03 -9.60
CA PRO A 397 -11.69 40.65 -10.53
C PRO A 397 -10.37 40.30 -9.81
N SER A 398 -9.59 39.37 -10.38
CA SER A 398 -8.24 39.04 -9.88
C SER A 398 -7.28 40.22 -9.86
N ALA A 399 -7.58 41.32 -10.55
CA ALA A 399 -6.76 42.52 -10.56
C ALA A 399 -6.83 43.35 -9.27
N VAL A 400 -7.76 43.04 -8.36
CA VAL A 400 -7.97 43.77 -7.10
C VAL A 400 -7.13 43.14 -5.99
N HIS A 401 -5.87 43.55 -5.88
CA HIS A 401 -4.98 43.18 -4.77
C HIS A 401 -3.94 44.29 -4.55
N GLU A 402 -3.30 44.30 -3.39
CA GLU A 402 -2.14 45.14 -3.11
C GLU A 402 -0.92 44.70 -3.93
N PRO A 403 0.10 45.56 -4.16
CA PRO A 403 1.31 45.15 -4.87
C PRO A 403 1.96 43.89 -4.28
N PHE A 404 2.47 43.01 -5.15
CA PHE A 404 3.23 41.84 -4.73
C PHE A 404 4.59 42.25 -4.15
N GLU A 405 4.91 41.74 -2.98
CA GLU A 405 6.20 41.90 -2.29
C GLU A 405 6.90 40.56 -2.14
N SER A 406 8.22 40.57 -1.96
CA SER A 406 8.97 39.32 -1.75
C SER A 406 8.52 38.65 -0.46
N ALA A 407 8.16 37.36 -0.53
CA ALA A 407 7.77 36.58 0.65
C ALA A 407 8.97 36.23 1.57
N ALA A 408 10.20 36.52 1.15
CA ALA A 408 11.42 36.31 1.94
C ALA A 408 11.68 37.42 2.99
N ALA A 409 10.82 38.44 3.08
CA ALA A 409 11.03 39.61 3.94
C ALA A 409 10.51 39.47 5.38
N ASP A 410 9.74 38.42 5.70
CA ASP A 410 9.20 38.21 7.05
C ASP A 410 9.86 37.00 7.75
N ASN A 411 10.67 37.31 8.77
CA ASN A 411 11.28 36.47 9.82
C ASN A 411 12.72 35.96 9.58
N ASP A 412 13.48 35.90 10.68
CA ASP A 412 14.81 35.28 10.86
C ASP A 412 14.88 33.76 10.52
N ALA A 413 13.98 33.25 9.69
CA ALA A 413 13.95 31.88 9.21
C ALA A 413 14.73 31.76 7.88
N GLU A 414 15.39 30.62 7.65
CA GLU A 414 15.98 30.35 6.34
C GLU A 414 14.91 30.44 5.25
N PRO A 415 15.20 31.06 4.09
CA PRO A 415 14.25 31.15 2.99
C PRO A 415 13.75 29.75 2.61
N PRO A 416 12.47 29.60 2.21
CA PRO A 416 11.95 28.32 1.71
C PRO A 416 12.92 27.73 0.67
N GLN A 417 13.30 26.46 0.84
CA GLN A 417 14.35 25.81 0.03
C GLN A 417 14.03 25.72 -1.49
N ASN A 418 12.83 26.11 -1.93
CA ASN A 418 12.45 26.20 -3.34
C ASN A 418 12.80 27.52 -4.02
N ILE A 419 13.29 28.50 -3.26
CA ILE A 419 13.70 29.80 -3.81
C ILE A 419 15.01 29.60 -4.59
N ASN A 420 15.04 30.01 -5.87
CA ASN A 420 16.20 29.83 -6.77
C ASN A 420 16.73 28.39 -6.86
N CYS A 421 15.84 27.41 -6.73
CA CYS A 421 16.25 26.00 -6.66
C CYS A 421 16.93 25.47 -7.93
N TYR A 422 16.83 26.18 -9.06
CA TYR A 422 17.45 25.82 -10.34
C TYR A 422 18.87 26.37 -10.56
N ASP A 423 19.36 27.30 -9.72
CA ASP A 423 20.60 28.05 -10.00
C ASP A 423 21.88 27.19 -9.98
N LYS A 424 21.87 26.06 -9.25
CA LYS A 424 23.05 25.22 -9.02
C LYS A 424 22.70 23.73 -9.02
N LEU A 425 22.28 23.24 -10.17
CA LEU A 425 21.98 21.83 -10.35
C LEU A 425 23.24 20.99 -10.63
N LEU A 426 23.35 19.88 -9.92
CA LEU A 426 24.45 18.93 -10.00
C LEU A 426 24.15 17.84 -11.04
N HIS A 427 24.96 17.77 -12.09
CA HIS A 427 24.83 16.77 -13.15
C HIS A 427 25.79 15.62 -12.91
N ILE A 428 25.26 14.39 -12.81
CA ILE A 428 26.05 13.21 -12.43
C ILE A 428 25.65 12.04 -13.33
N PRO A 429 26.63 11.32 -13.91
CA PRO A 429 26.35 10.21 -14.83
C PRO A 429 26.12 8.87 -14.11
N THR A 430 25.82 8.88 -12.81
CA THR A 430 25.54 7.67 -12.02
C THR A 430 24.05 7.55 -11.72
N GLN A 431 23.57 6.32 -11.59
CA GLN A 431 22.23 6.02 -11.11
C GLN A 431 22.10 6.49 -9.66
N VAL A 432 20.99 7.13 -9.32
CA VAL A 432 20.72 7.61 -7.96
C VAL A 432 19.39 7.05 -7.48
N ARG A 433 19.33 6.61 -6.22
CA ARG A 433 18.11 6.13 -5.56
C ARG A 433 17.98 6.78 -4.19
N TRP A 434 16.75 7.09 -3.80
CA TRP A 434 16.40 7.65 -2.50
C TRP A 434 15.42 6.74 -1.76
N ASP A 435 15.67 6.58 -0.47
CA ASP A 435 14.67 6.08 0.49
C ASP A 435 13.45 7.00 0.59
N PRO A 436 12.34 6.53 1.17
CA PRO A 436 11.17 7.37 1.41
C PRO A 436 11.52 8.65 2.16
N PHE A 437 11.05 9.79 1.62
CA PHE A 437 11.30 11.11 2.19
C PHE A 437 10.50 11.31 3.49
N ASP A 438 11.13 11.98 4.46
CA ASP A 438 10.52 12.24 5.77
C ASP A 438 9.47 13.33 5.69
N ILE A 439 8.39 13.15 6.45
CA ILE A 439 7.33 14.14 6.58
C ILE A 439 7.81 15.29 7.44
N ASP A 440 7.63 16.53 6.97
CA ASP A 440 7.81 17.73 7.79
C ASP A 440 6.46 18.09 8.42
N GLU A 441 6.27 17.64 9.66
CA GLU A 441 5.03 17.84 10.42
C GLU A 441 4.68 19.33 10.64
N SER A 442 5.63 20.25 10.42
CA SER A 442 5.45 21.68 10.62
C SER A 442 5.18 22.47 9.33
N ALA A 443 5.51 21.89 8.17
CA ALA A 443 5.39 22.55 6.89
C ALA A 443 3.98 22.41 6.29
N ASP A 444 3.54 23.47 5.60
CA ASP A 444 2.33 23.45 4.79
C ASP A 444 2.66 23.05 3.34
N TRP A 445 1.66 23.07 2.47
CA TRP A 445 1.82 22.77 1.06
C TRP A 445 2.95 23.58 0.38
N VAL A 446 3.05 24.89 0.66
CA VAL A 446 3.98 25.79 -0.04
C VAL A 446 5.40 25.58 0.48
N SER A 447 5.57 25.47 1.79
CA SER A 447 6.89 25.34 2.42
C SER A 447 7.47 23.93 2.37
N SER A 448 6.63 22.90 2.21
CA SER A 448 7.04 21.48 2.15
C SER A 448 7.59 21.03 0.80
N MET A 449 7.30 21.75 -0.28
CA MET A 449 7.83 21.41 -1.61
C MET A 449 9.37 21.46 -1.56
N LYS A 450 10.05 20.51 -2.20
CA LYS A 450 11.52 20.45 -2.31
C LYS A 450 11.91 20.00 -3.70
N LEU A 451 12.67 20.81 -4.44
CA LEU A 451 13.17 20.41 -5.74
C LEU A 451 14.08 19.18 -5.59
N LEU A 452 13.77 18.11 -6.30
CA LEU A 452 14.59 16.91 -6.39
C LEU A 452 15.60 17.05 -7.55
N CYS A 453 15.08 17.25 -8.75
CA CYS A 453 15.86 17.49 -9.96
C CYS A 453 15.09 18.37 -10.94
N GLY A 454 15.78 18.94 -11.92
CA GLY A 454 15.14 19.72 -12.98
C GLY A 454 16.09 20.07 -14.11
N ALA A 455 15.57 20.75 -15.12
CA ALA A 455 16.34 21.29 -16.23
C ALA A 455 15.55 22.41 -16.92
N GLY A 456 16.25 23.26 -17.66
CA GLY A 456 15.67 24.36 -18.43
C GLY A 456 15.70 25.70 -17.70
N ASP A 457 14.91 26.64 -18.20
CA ASP A 457 14.86 28.01 -17.73
C ASP A 457 13.40 28.51 -17.68
N VAL A 458 12.97 28.91 -16.48
CA VAL A 458 11.60 29.34 -16.20
C VAL A 458 11.23 30.60 -16.98
N VAL A 459 12.17 31.54 -17.15
CA VAL A 459 11.93 32.82 -17.84
C VAL A 459 11.58 32.58 -19.31
N SER A 460 12.35 31.73 -19.99
CA SER A 460 12.09 31.30 -21.37
C SER A 460 10.97 30.27 -21.50
N LYS A 461 10.40 29.79 -20.37
CA LYS A 461 9.37 28.75 -20.31
C LYS A 461 9.84 27.45 -20.97
N THR A 462 11.07 27.03 -20.65
CA THR A 462 11.68 25.81 -21.16
C THR A 462 11.97 24.82 -20.03
N GLY A 463 11.77 23.53 -20.30
CA GLY A 463 12.10 22.45 -19.36
C GLY A 463 11.06 22.15 -18.29
N ILE A 464 11.53 21.59 -17.16
CA ILE A 464 10.71 20.95 -16.13
C ILE A 464 11.46 20.90 -14.78
N GLY A 465 10.71 20.96 -13.68
CA GLY A 465 11.21 20.66 -12.34
C GLY A 465 10.42 19.55 -11.66
N PHE A 466 11.11 18.64 -10.99
CA PHE A 466 10.53 17.56 -10.20
C PHE A 466 10.72 17.82 -8.71
N PHE A 467 9.64 17.72 -7.97
CA PHE A 467 9.58 18.06 -6.54
C PHE A 467 9.08 16.88 -5.72
N ILE A 468 9.52 16.84 -4.47
CA ILE A 468 8.91 16.06 -3.40
C ILE A 468 8.17 17.03 -2.49
N PHE A 469 6.95 16.68 -2.07
CA PHE A 469 6.24 17.42 -1.02
C PHE A 469 5.95 16.51 0.18
N THR A 470 6.07 17.09 1.37
CA THR A 470 6.00 16.38 2.65
C THR A 470 5.35 17.26 3.74
N ALA A 471 4.09 17.65 3.56
CA ALA A 471 3.39 18.61 4.42
C ALA A 471 2.69 17.94 5.62
N GLY A 472 2.88 18.52 6.80
CA GLY A 472 2.20 18.13 8.04
C GLY A 472 0.93 18.91 8.34
N VAL A 473 0.84 20.16 7.86
CA VAL A 473 -0.28 21.06 8.17
C VAL A 473 -0.97 21.59 6.93
N SER A 474 -2.27 21.90 7.09
CA SER A 474 -3.03 22.59 6.03
C SER A 474 -2.50 24.00 5.80
N MET A 475 -2.62 24.49 4.56
CA MET A 475 -2.44 25.92 4.31
C MET A 475 -3.44 26.72 5.15
N ASP A 476 -3.07 27.95 5.54
CA ASP A 476 -4.03 28.88 6.17
C ASP A 476 -5.26 29.03 5.24
N PRO A 477 -6.50 28.87 5.75
CA PRO A 477 -7.71 28.90 4.91
C PRO A 477 -7.94 30.20 4.15
N ARG A 478 -7.29 31.30 4.55
CA ARG A 478 -7.32 32.62 3.90
C ARG A 478 -6.09 32.89 3.03
N THR A 479 -5.25 31.89 2.80
CA THR A 479 -4.14 31.96 1.85
C THR A 479 -4.48 31.21 0.57
N ALA A 480 -4.15 31.78 -0.59
CA ALA A 480 -4.15 31.08 -1.86
C ALA A 480 -2.73 31.06 -2.43
N PHE A 481 -2.40 30.02 -3.18
CA PHE A 481 -1.15 29.87 -3.90
C PHE A 481 -1.41 29.74 -5.40
N SER A 482 -0.54 30.30 -6.23
CA SER A 482 -0.48 30.06 -7.67
C SER A 482 0.97 29.96 -8.12
N SER A 483 1.24 29.21 -9.20
CA SER A 483 2.53 29.26 -9.89
C SER A 483 2.38 29.86 -11.28
N THR A 484 3.21 30.85 -11.59
CA THR A 484 3.36 31.38 -12.96
C THR A 484 4.46 30.66 -13.75
N ASP A 485 5.23 29.80 -13.07
CA ASP A 485 6.42 29.17 -13.65
C ASP A 485 6.07 27.95 -14.51
N GLY A 486 4.96 27.27 -14.21
CA GLY A 486 4.57 26.07 -14.93
C GLY A 486 3.21 25.52 -14.55
N GLU A 487 2.78 24.51 -15.29
CA GLU A 487 1.65 23.66 -14.91
C GLU A 487 2.14 22.58 -13.94
N LEU A 488 1.36 22.30 -12.89
CA LEU A 488 1.76 21.41 -11.81
C LEU A 488 0.99 20.09 -11.87
N LEU A 489 1.68 19.00 -12.18
CA LEU A 489 1.21 17.64 -11.99
C LEU A 489 1.53 17.20 -10.56
N ILE A 490 0.55 16.64 -9.85
CA ILE A 490 0.65 16.15 -8.48
C ILE A 490 0.30 14.66 -8.46
N ILE A 491 1.18 13.86 -7.85
CA ILE A 491 1.04 12.42 -7.67
C ILE A 491 1.09 12.12 -6.17
N LEU A 492 -0.06 11.78 -5.59
CA LEU A 492 -0.17 11.60 -4.13
C LEU A 492 0.24 10.18 -3.72
N GLN A 493 1.13 10.07 -2.73
CA GLN A 493 1.61 8.80 -2.19
C GLN A 493 0.92 8.43 -0.88
N SER A 494 0.76 9.37 0.05
CA SER A 494 0.12 9.15 1.36
C SER A 494 -0.65 10.37 1.85
N GLY A 495 -1.67 10.11 2.69
CA GLY A 495 -2.63 11.10 3.18
C GLY A 495 -3.65 11.53 2.11
N VAL A 496 -4.36 12.63 2.34
CA VAL A 496 -5.40 13.15 1.42
C VAL A 496 -5.24 14.66 1.23
N LEU A 497 -5.36 15.13 -0.01
CA LEU A 497 -5.39 16.55 -0.35
C LEU A 497 -6.83 16.97 -0.67
N ASP A 498 -7.35 18.01 0.00
CA ASP A 498 -8.58 18.70 -0.40
C ASP A 498 -8.20 20.08 -0.94
N ILE A 499 -8.25 20.20 -2.27
CA ILE A 499 -7.73 21.31 -3.06
C ILE A 499 -8.89 22.19 -3.53
N ARG A 500 -8.99 23.39 -2.97
CA ARG A 500 -9.94 24.43 -3.41
C ARG A 500 -9.28 25.30 -4.47
N THR A 501 -9.79 25.31 -5.69
CA THR A 501 -9.28 26.15 -6.80
C THR A 501 -10.26 27.26 -7.15
N GLU A 502 -9.85 28.24 -7.95
CA GLU A 502 -10.75 29.28 -8.47
C GLU A 502 -11.97 28.71 -9.20
N VAL A 503 -11.84 27.57 -9.89
CA VAL A 503 -12.90 27.01 -10.75
C VAL A 503 -13.66 25.84 -10.11
N GLY A 504 -13.36 25.55 -8.84
CA GLY A 504 -14.03 24.50 -8.06
C GLY A 504 -13.05 23.68 -7.21
N SER A 505 -13.57 22.67 -6.50
CA SER A 505 -12.79 21.90 -5.54
C SER A 505 -12.53 20.45 -5.99
N MET A 506 -11.36 19.92 -5.64
CA MET A 506 -10.95 18.54 -5.93
C MET A 506 -10.43 17.85 -4.66
N LEU A 507 -10.92 16.65 -4.37
CA LEU A 507 -10.32 15.76 -3.38
C LEU A 507 -9.31 14.89 -4.13
N VAL A 508 -8.10 14.69 -3.63
CA VAL A 508 -7.06 13.85 -4.27
C VAL A 508 -6.56 12.86 -3.23
N ARG A 509 -6.64 11.58 -3.56
CA ARG A 509 -6.28 10.44 -2.70
C ARG A 509 -5.13 9.65 -3.33
N PRO A 510 -4.40 8.81 -2.57
CA PRO A 510 -3.38 7.95 -3.15
C PRO A 510 -4.00 7.08 -4.26
N LEU A 511 -3.25 6.87 -5.35
CA LEU A 511 -3.75 6.31 -6.63
C LEU A 511 -4.58 7.29 -7.47
N GLU A 512 -4.66 8.56 -7.10
CA GLU A 512 -5.13 9.64 -7.96
C GLU A 512 -3.99 10.61 -8.26
N ILE A 513 -3.99 11.14 -9.49
CA ILE A 513 -3.18 12.29 -9.87
C ILE A 513 -4.09 13.49 -10.06
N CYS A 514 -3.55 14.69 -9.94
CA CYS A 514 -4.22 15.88 -10.42
C CYS A 514 -3.24 16.84 -11.08
N VAL A 515 -3.79 17.71 -11.93
CA VAL A 515 -3.03 18.75 -12.61
C VAL A 515 -3.68 20.10 -12.34
N ILE A 516 -2.86 21.06 -11.94
CA ILE A 516 -3.25 22.45 -11.72
C ILE A 516 -2.56 23.32 -12.77
N PRO A 517 -3.32 23.93 -13.69
CA PRO A 517 -2.74 24.75 -14.74
C PRO A 517 -2.03 25.99 -14.20
N ARG A 518 -1.00 26.43 -14.94
CA ARG A 518 -0.25 27.65 -14.67
C ARG A 518 -1.19 28.84 -14.39
N GLY A 519 -0.96 29.53 -13.28
CA GLY A 519 -1.66 30.75 -12.89
C GLY A 519 -3.02 30.56 -12.21
N ILE A 520 -3.56 29.34 -12.13
CA ILE A 520 -4.78 29.07 -11.34
C ILE A 520 -4.44 29.18 -9.86
N LYS A 521 -5.21 29.98 -9.10
CA LYS A 521 -5.09 30.08 -7.63
C LYS A 521 -5.77 28.89 -6.96
N TYR A 522 -5.11 28.35 -5.93
CA TYR A 522 -5.61 27.23 -5.16
C TYR A 522 -5.17 27.26 -3.68
N ASN A 523 -5.91 26.58 -2.83
CA ASN A 523 -5.57 26.32 -1.43
C ASN A 523 -5.62 24.81 -1.18
N VAL A 524 -4.70 24.31 -0.37
CA VAL A 524 -4.58 22.88 -0.06
C VAL A 524 -4.79 22.66 1.44
N SER A 525 -5.80 21.86 1.77
CA SER A 525 -6.05 21.37 3.12
C SER A 525 -5.82 19.86 3.22
N LEU A 526 -5.47 19.40 4.42
CA LEU A 526 -5.04 18.03 4.70
C LEU A 526 -6.04 17.35 5.65
N PRO A 527 -7.25 16.93 5.18
CA PRO A 527 -8.27 16.35 6.04
C PRO A 527 -7.85 15.02 6.68
N GLU A 528 -6.97 14.28 6.01
CA GLU A 528 -6.32 13.06 6.52
C GLU A 528 -4.81 13.18 6.32
N GLY A 529 -4.20 14.20 6.93
CA GLY A 529 -2.76 14.40 6.96
C GLY A 529 -2.02 13.54 8.01
N PRO A 530 -0.68 13.58 8.03
CA PRO A 530 0.18 14.34 7.12
C PRO A 530 0.23 13.73 5.71
N VAL A 531 0.74 14.48 4.74
CA VAL A 531 0.79 14.06 3.32
C VAL A 531 2.22 13.98 2.79
N ARG A 532 2.43 13.03 1.86
CA ARG A 532 3.65 12.94 1.06
C ARG A 532 3.32 12.56 -0.38
N GLY A 533 4.06 13.11 -1.32
CA GLY A 533 3.98 12.73 -2.72
C GLY A 533 5.01 13.41 -3.60
N TYR A 534 4.74 13.37 -4.89
CA TYR A 534 5.61 13.84 -5.95
C TYR A 534 4.90 14.92 -6.76
N ALA A 535 5.65 15.87 -7.30
CA ALA A 535 5.11 16.83 -8.23
C ALA A 535 6.06 17.10 -9.39
N ALA A 536 5.50 17.41 -10.56
CA ALA A 536 6.24 17.82 -11.74
C ALA A 536 5.69 19.18 -12.20
N GLU A 537 6.54 20.21 -12.17
CA GLU A 537 6.22 21.54 -12.66
C GLU A 537 6.76 21.69 -14.08
N LEU A 538 5.86 21.61 -15.06
CA LEU A 538 6.19 21.71 -16.48
C LEU A 538 6.29 23.19 -16.89
N HIS A 539 7.49 23.65 -17.24
CA HIS A 539 7.71 25.03 -17.66
C HIS A 539 7.33 25.24 -19.14
N GLN A 540 7.39 24.19 -19.95
CA GLN A 540 7.17 24.25 -21.39
C GLN A 540 5.92 23.47 -21.82
N GLY A 541 4.94 24.17 -22.37
CA GLY A 541 3.68 23.56 -22.82
C GLY A 541 2.70 23.27 -21.68
N TYR A 542 1.90 22.22 -21.88
CA TYR A 542 0.90 21.70 -20.92
C TYR A 542 0.79 20.17 -21.07
N PHE A 543 0.27 19.48 -20.07
CA PHE A 543 0.00 18.05 -20.13
C PHE A 543 -1.25 17.75 -20.96
N THR A 544 -1.13 16.77 -21.86
CA THR A 544 -2.18 16.30 -22.75
C THR A 544 -2.15 14.76 -22.85
N LEU A 545 -3.15 14.17 -23.52
CA LEU A 545 -3.15 12.74 -23.79
C LEU A 545 -2.15 12.40 -24.90
N PRO A 546 -1.43 11.26 -24.79
CA PRO A 546 -0.51 10.83 -25.83
C PRO A 546 -1.25 10.47 -27.12
N ASN A 547 -0.54 10.51 -28.25
CA ASN A 547 -1.07 9.96 -29.49
C ASN A 547 -1.14 8.42 -29.37
N LEU A 548 -2.32 7.86 -29.58
CA LEU A 548 -2.58 6.43 -29.43
C LEU A 548 -2.01 5.59 -30.58
N GLY A 549 -1.67 6.20 -31.72
CA GLY A 549 -1.12 5.51 -32.87
C GLY A 549 -1.96 4.30 -33.28
N VAL A 550 -1.35 3.11 -33.25
CA VAL A 550 -1.99 1.85 -33.65
C VAL A 550 -3.08 1.36 -32.69
N LEU A 551 -3.16 1.89 -31.47
CA LEU A 551 -4.25 1.57 -30.53
C LEU A 551 -5.60 2.16 -31.00
N GLY A 552 -5.57 3.19 -31.85
CA GLY A 552 -6.76 3.77 -32.45
C GLY A 552 -7.36 4.90 -31.62
N SER A 553 -8.64 4.78 -31.25
CA SER A 553 -9.43 5.90 -30.70
C SER A 553 -9.76 5.79 -29.21
N PHE A 554 -9.32 4.73 -28.54
CA PHE A 554 -9.48 4.51 -27.10
C PHE A 554 -8.40 3.53 -26.60
N GLY A 555 -8.09 3.59 -25.30
CA GLY A 555 -6.97 2.85 -24.71
C GLY A 555 -6.21 3.74 -23.72
N CYS A 556 -5.36 3.14 -22.89
CA CYS A 556 -4.59 3.86 -21.87
C CYS A 556 -5.50 4.70 -20.96
N ALA A 557 -5.24 6.00 -20.81
CA ALA A 557 -6.09 6.92 -20.07
C ALA A 557 -7.24 7.44 -20.97
N ASN A 558 -8.45 6.88 -20.81
CA ASN A 558 -9.60 7.35 -21.59
C ASN A 558 -10.02 8.75 -21.16
N SER A 559 -10.32 9.62 -22.12
CA SER A 559 -10.67 11.03 -21.88
C SER A 559 -11.87 11.23 -20.95
N ARG A 560 -12.83 10.28 -20.94
CA ARG A 560 -14.01 10.30 -20.05
C ARG A 560 -13.67 10.19 -18.57
N ASP A 561 -12.52 9.60 -18.23
CA ASP A 561 -12.22 9.26 -16.84
C ASP A 561 -11.53 10.41 -16.08
N PHE A 562 -11.16 11.48 -16.78
CA PHE A 562 -10.68 12.72 -16.18
C PHE A 562 -11.83 13.51 -15.60
N GLN A 563 -11.71 13.81 -14.30
CA GLN A 563 -12.70 14.52 -13.51
C GLN A 563 -12.31 15.99 -13.38
N ILE A 564 -13.24 16.88 -13.67
CA ILE A 564 -13.05 18.33 -13.75
C ILE A 564 -13.97 18.96 -12.70
N PRO A 565 -13.46 19.82 -11.80
CA PRO A 565 -14.27 20.36 -10.71
C PRO A 565 -15.43 21.19 -11.26
N VAL A 566 -16.57 21.13 -10.58
CA VAL A 566 -17.71 22.02 -10.88
C VAL A 566 -17.53 23.33 -10.12
N ALA A 567 -18.06 24.43 -10.67
CA ALA A 567 -17.99 25.76 -10.07
C ALA A 567 -18.45 25.71 -8.61
N SER A 568 -17.66 26.31 -7.73
CA SER A 568 -17.98 26.56 -6.33
C SER A 568 -17.35 27.88 -5.93
N PHE A 569 -18.06 28.73 -5.19
CA PHE A 569 -17.59 30.06 -4.83
C PHE A 569 -17.78 30.38 -3.36
N GLU A 570 -17.00 31.34 -2.89
CA GLU A 570 -17.11 31.99 -1.60
C GLU A 570 -17.42 33.47 -1.81
N ASN A 571 -18.42 33.99 -1.10
CA ASN A 571 -18.71 35.42 -1.08
C ASN A 571 -18.25 36.01 0.26
N VAL A 572 -16.93 36.10 0.42
CA VAL A 572 -16.29 36.65 1.62
C VAL A 572 -15.64 37.97 1.26
N GLN A 573 -16.07 39.06 1.90
CA GLN A 573 -15.55 40.42 1.73
C GLN A 573 -15.24 41.04 3.10
N GLY A 574 -14.33 42.02 3.11
CA GLY A 574 -13.87 42.68 4.34
C GLY A 574 -12.97 41.81 5.22
N GLN A 575 -12.46 40.69 4.69
CA GLN A 575 -11.52 39.80 5.39
C GLN A 575 -10.23 39.71 4.60
N LYS A 576 -9.11 40.02 5.25
CA LYS A 576 -7.79 39.90 4.64
C LYS A 576 -7.50 38.47 4.19
N HIS A 577 -7.16 38.33 2.92
CA HIS A 577 -6.64 37.13 2.29
C HIS A 577 -5.25 37.40 1.74
N ARG A 578 -4.41 36.37 1.76
CA ARG A 578 -3.04 36.43 1.26
C ARG A 578 -2.93 35.61 -0.02
N ILE A 579 -2.38 36.19 -1.08
CA ILE A 579 -2.09 35.51 -2.34
C ILE A 579 -0.59 35.31 -2.43
N ILE A 580 -0.14 34.06 -2.46
CA ILE A 580 1.26 33.70 -2.69
C ILE A 580 1.40 33.31 -4.16
N ASN A 581 2.35 33.91 -4.86
CA ASN A 581 2.65 33.60 -6.24
C ASN A 581 4.10 33.12 -6.39
N LYS A 582 4.29 31.94 -7.00
CA LYS A 582 5.60 31.49 -7.46
C LYS A 582 5.89 32.13 -8.82
N PHE A 583 6.87 33.01 -8.86
CA PHE A 583 7.25 33.80 -10.03
C PHE A 583 8.76 33.78 -10.22
N ASN A 584 9.20 33.20 -11.33
CA ASN A 584 10.60 32.99 -11.70
C ASN A 584 11.42 32.31 -10.58
N GLY A 585 10.89 31.21 -10.04
CA GLY A 585 11.55 30.47 -8.97
C GLY A 585 11.58 31.18 -7.61
N GLN A 586 10.89 32.32 -7.46
CA GLN A 586 10.76 33.08 -6.22
C GLN A 586 9.33 33.04 -5.71
N LEU A 587 9.14 33.27 -4.40
CA LEU A 587 7.82 33.44 -3.82
C LEU A 587 7.57 34.93 -3.55
N TYR A 588 6.44 35.42 -4.05
CA TYR A 588 5.92 36.74 -3.78
C TYR A 588 4.57 36.63 -3.07
N GLN A 589 4.21 37.62 -2.27
CA GLN A 589 2.92 37.68 -1.61
C GLN A 589 2.23 39.04 -1.80
N ALA A 590 0.91 39.03 -1.89
CA ALA A 590 0.06 40.21 -1.90
C ALA A 590 -1.14 40.01 -0.95
N GLU A 591 -1.69 41.11 -0.42
CA GLU A 591 -2.94 41.08 0.34
C GLU A 591 -4.12 41.54 -0.52
N GLN A 592 -5.31 40.99 -0.23
CA GLN A 592 -6.59 41.48 -0.72
C GLN A 592 -7.65 41.34 0.37
N ASP A 593 -8.78 42.04 0.27
CA ASP A 593 -9.83 42.10 1.31
C ASP A 593 -11.01 41.14 1.07
N HIS A 594 -10.87 40.21 0.13
CA HIS A 594 -11.91 39.25 -0.26
C HIS A 594 -11.28 37.89 -0.61
N SER A 595 -12.09 36.83 -0.63
CA SER A 595 -11.61 35.49 -1.04
C SER A 595 -11.33 35.46 -2.55
N PRO A 596 -10.19 34.91 -3.01
CA PRO A 596 -9.92 34.72 -4.45
C PRO A 596 -10.72 33.56 -5.05
N PHE A 597 -11.43 32.78 -4.22
CA PHE A 597 -12.24 31.63 -4.62
C PHE A 597 -13.69 32.04 -4.87
N ASP A 598 -13.89 33.09 -5.66
CA ASP A 598 -15.16 33.81 -5.81
C ASP A 598 -15.74 33.71 -7.25
N VAL A 599 -15.35 32.69 -8.00
CA VAL A 599 -15.88 32.41 -9.35
C VAL A 599 -17.20 31.65 -9.25
N VAL A 600 -18.30 32.34 -9.56
CA VAL A 600 -19.67 31.80 -9.49
C VAL A 600 -19.97 30.88 -10.68
N ALA A 601 -19.40 31.19 -11.84
CA ALA A 601 -19.54 30.39 -13.05
C ALA A 601 -18.33 30.53 -13.97
N TRP A 602 -18.08 29.51 -14.78
CA TRP A 602 -17.00 29.53 -15.75
C TRP A 602 -17.29 28.63 -16.95
N HIS A 603 -16.63 28.89 -18.08
CA HIS A 603 -16.61 27.97 -19.23
C HIS A 603 -15.32 28.10 -20.04
N GLY A 604 -14.84 26.99 -20.59
CA GLY A 604 -13.57 26.96 -21.32
C GLY A 604 -12.93 25.58 -21.44
N THR A 605 -11.64 25.58 -21.77
CA THR A 605 -10.78 24.40 -21.93
C THR A 605 -9.61 24.37 -20.95
N TYR A 606 -9.38 25.46 -20.20
CA TYR A 606 -8.26 25.60 -19.27
C TYR A 606 -8.73 25.49 -17.82
N PHE A 607 -8.65 24.29 -17.27
CA PHE A 607 -9.16 23.96 -15.94
C PHE A 607 -8.27 22.89 -15.29
N PRO A 608 -8.24 22.82 -13.95
CA PRO A 608 -7.62 21.72 -13.25
C PRO A 608 -8.44 20.44 -13.40
N TYR A 609 -7.79 19.31 -13.25
CA TYR A 609 -8.42 18.00 -13.38
C TYR A 609 -7.73 16.96 -12.51
N LYS A 610 -8.43 15.87 -12.20
CA LYS A 610 -7.89 14.69 -11.52
C LYS A 610 -8.22 13.41 -12.28
N TYR A 611 -7.45 12.36 -12.03
CA TYR A 611 -7.62 11.06 -12.66
C TYR A 611 -7.31 9.92 -11.68
N ASP A 612 -8.15 8.89 -11.68
CA ASP A 612 -7.97 7.65 -10.90
C ASP A 612 -7.13 6.65 -11.70
N LEU A 613 -5.90 6.38 -11.23
CA LEU A 613 -4.93 5.49 -11.89
C LEU A 613 -5.48 4.08 -12.11
N GLY A 614 -6.40 3.63 -11.25
CA GLY A 614 -7.06 2.33 -11.37
C GLY A 614 -7.90 2.19 -12.64
N ARG A 615 -8.31 3.30 -13.28
CA ARG A 615 -9.10 3.34 -14.53
C ARG A 615 -8.29 3.19 -15.80
N PHE A 616 -6.96 3.15 -15.68
CA PHE A 616 -6.09 3.02 -16.83
C PHE A 616 -6.31 1.69 -17.56
N MET A 617 -6.70 1.79 -18.83
CA MET A 617 -6.84 0.63 -19.71
C MET A 617 -5.45 0.20 -20.13
N THR A 618 -4.88 -0.73 -19.36
CA THR A 618 -3.51 -1.18 -19.54
C THR A 618 -3.40 -2.02 -20.81
N VAL A 619 -2.48 -1.65 -21.69
CA VAL A 619 -2.14 -2.41 -22.89
C VAL A 619 -0.76 -3.03 -22.73
N GLY A 620 -0.55 -4.23 -23.27
CA GLY A 620 0.71 -4.95 -23.24
C GLY A 620 0.78 -6.00 -24.33
N SER A 621 1.86 -6.78 -24.36
CA SER A 621 2.01 -7.88 -25.30
C SER A 621 1.08 -9.05 -24.93
N ILE A 622 0.35 -9.54 -25.94
CA ILE A 622 -0.46 -10.77 -25.86
C ILE A 622 0.17 -11.94 -26.64
N SER A 623 1.47 -11.82 -26.97
CA SER A 623 2.21 -12.82 -27.74
C SER A 623 3.58 -13.11 -27.12
N TYR A 624 4.59 -12.30 -27.42
CA TYR A 624 5.98 -12.42 -26.97
C TYR A 624 6.60 -11.03 -26.82
N ASP A 625 7.83 -10.96 -26.29
CA ASP A 625 8.62 -9.76 -25.99
C ASP A 625 8.01 -8.80 -24.95
N HIS A 626 8.85 -7.96 -24.38
CA HIS A 626 8.46 -6.91 -23.43
C HIS A 626 8.29 -5.57 -24.17
N PRO A 627 7.08 -5.00 -24.28
CA PRO A 627 6.87 -3.72 -24.96
C PRO A 627 7.60 -2.57 -24.29
N ASP A 628 7.94 -1.54 -25.06
CA ASP A 628 8.50 -0.30 -24.54
C ASP A 628 7.54 0.35 -23.52
N PRO A 629 8.05 0.96 -22.43
CA PRO A 629 7.23 1.46 -21.34
C PRO A 629 6.31 2.64 -21.72
N SER A 630 6.56 3.30 -22.86
CA SER A 630 5.69 4.34 -23.42
C SER A 630 4.28 3.85 -23.77
N ILE A 631 4.08 2.53 -23.89
CA ILE A 631 2.73 1.94 -23.98
C ILE A 631 1.88 2.22 -22.73
N PHE A 632 2.52 2.59 -21.62
CA PHE A 632 1.86 2.93 -20.36
C PHE A 632 1.74 4.45 -20.12
N THR A 633 2.04 5.28 -21.12
CA THR A 633 1.92 6.74 -20.99
C THR A 633 0.48 7.15 -20.68
N LEU A 634 0.31 7.85 -19.56
CA LEU A 634 -0.94 8.40 -19.05
C LEU A 634 -1.14 9.84 -19.49
N LEU A 635 -0.09 10.66 -19.38
CA LEU A 635 -0.05 12.05 -19.87
C LEU A 635 1.32 12.31 -20.50
N ALA A 636 1.35 13.13 -21.55
CA ALA A 636 2.56 13.64 -22.17
C ALA A 636 2.50 15.16 -22.25
N SER A 637 3.64 15.85 -22.26
CA SER A 637 3.63 17.29 -22.52
C SER A 637 3.38 17.59 -24.00
N SER A 638 2.69 18.69 -24.27
CA SER A 638 2.35 19.13 -25.63
C SER A 638 3.57 19.39 -26.51
N GLU A 639 4.72 19.67 -25.90
CA GLU A 639 5.99 19.98 -26.56
C GLU A 639 7.02 18.83 -26.48
N GLY A 640 6.63 17.65 -25.97
CA GLY A 640 7.51 16.47 -25.92
C GLY A 640 8.62 16.51 -24.85
N VAL A 641 8.60 17.48 -23.94
CA VAL A 641 9.58 17.63 -22.86
C VAL A 641 9.53 16.51 -21.82
N ALA A 642 8.34 15.98 -21.53
CA ALA A 642 8.17 14.95 -20.50
C ALA A 642 6.92 14.10 -20.70
N GLU A 643 6.95 12.87 -20.20
CA GLU A 643 5.81 11.99 -20.10
C GLU A 643 5.68 11.35 -18.71
N LEU A 644 4.44 11.12 -18.28
CA LEU A 644 4.09 10.32 -17.13
C LEU A 644 3.57 8.97 -17.62
N ALA A 645 4.32 7.90 -17.38
CA ALA A 645 3.86 6.53 -17.56
C ALA A 645 3.68 5.84 -16.20
N ILE A 646 2.69 4.95 -16.10
CA ILE A 646 2.37 4.24 -14.86
C ILE A 646 2.55 2.73 -15.03
N PHE A 647 2.86 2.02 -13.96
CA PHE A 647 3.00 0.55 -13.98
C PHE A 647 1.89 -0.09 -13.15
N PRO A 648 0.66 -0.19 -13.71
CA PRO A 648 -0.51 -0.70 -13.00
C PRO A 648 -0.51 -2.24 -12.92
N PRO A 649 -1.43 -2.82 -12.13
CA PRO A 649 -1.69 -4.25 -12.15
C PRO A 649 -2.05 -4.73 -13.56
N ARG A 650 -1.36 -5.76 -14.05
CA ARG A 650 -1.50 -6.23 -15.45
C ARG A 650 -1.23 -7.72 -15.59
N TRP A 651 -1.67 -8.28 -16.73
CA TRP A 651 -1.39 -9.66 -17.10
C TRP A 651 -0.09 -9.74 -17.90
N LEU A 652 0.78 -10.65 -17.51
CA LEU A 652 1.94 -11.08 -18.29
C LEU A 652 1.63 -12.45 -18.90
N VAL A 653 1.54 -12.48 -20.22
CA VAL A 653 1.19 -13.69 -21.00
C VAL A 653 2.22 -14.02 -22.07
N MET A 654 3.31 -13.24 -22.14
CA MET A 654 4.32 -13.38 -23.18
C MET A 654 5.00 -14.75 -23.11
N GLU A 655 5.06 -15.45 -24.24
CA GLU A 655 5.71 -16.75 -24.43
C GLU A 655 7.21 -16.58 -24.71
N ASN A 656 8.05 -17.50 -24.22
CA ASN A 656 9.50 -17.54 -24.45
C ASN A 656 10.21 -16.19 -24.28
N THR A 657 9.80 -15.41 -23.29
CA THR A 657 10.19 -14.00 -23.11
C THR A 657 10.77 -13.78 -21.73
N PHE A 658 11.89 -13.04 -21.65
CA PHE A 658 12.35 -12.45 -20.39
C PHE A 658 11.36 -11.33 -19.99
N ARG A 659 10.44 -11.64 -19.07
CA ARG A 659 9.29 -10.79 -18.77
C ARG A 659 9.59 -9.49 -17.99
N PRO A 660 10.61 -9.38 -17.13
CA PRO A 660 10.98 -8.11 -16.52
C PRO A 660 11.42 -7.07 -17.57
N PRO A 661 11.52 -5.79 -17.20
CA PRO A 661 12.15 -4.80 -18.07
C PRO A 661 13.56 -5.25 -18.48
N TRP A 662 13.96 -4.90 -19.69
CA TRP A 662 15.25 -5.25 -20.28
C TRP A 662 16.36 -4.32 -19.76
N TYR A 663 17.63 -4.73 -19.94
CA TYR A 663 18.76 -3.82 -19.68
C TYR A 663 18.77 -2.69 -20.70
N HIS A 664 18.79 -1.46 -20.24
CA HIS A 664 18.45 -0.29 -21.03
C HIS A 664 19.46 0.86 -20.86
N ARG A 665 19.63 1.65 -21.91
CA ARG A 665 20.34 2.93 -21.96
C ARG A 665 19.51 3.86 -22.84
N ASN A 666 19.07 4.97 -22.28
CA ASN A 666 18.06 5.82 -22.91
C ASN A 666 18.59 7.23 -23.19
N THR A 667 18.10 7.89 -24.24
CA THR A 667 18.35 9.33 -24.45
C THR A 667 17.57 10.19 -23.46
N MET A 668 16.47 9.66 -22.94
CA MET A 668 15.64 10.33 -21.95
C MET A 668 16.21 10.13 -20.54
N ALA A 669 15.87 11.04 -19.64
CA ALA A 669 16.11 10.88 -18.21
C ALA A 669 14.88 10.25 -17.54
N GLU A 670 15.07 9.15 -16.81
CA GLU A 670 13.99 8.38 -16.20
C GLU A 670 13.95 8.61 -14.68
N LEU A 671 12.95 9.37 -14.20
CA LEU A 671 12.68 9.54 -12.77
C LEU A 671 11.52 8.63 -12.34
N MET A 672 11.83 7.56 -11.62
CA MET A 672 10.83 6.64 -11.09
C MET A 672 10.37 7.01 -9.67
N GLY A 673 9.08 6.81 -9.40
CA GLY A 673 8.48 6.87 -8.08
C GLY A 673 7.55 5.69 -7.80
N LEU A 674 7.19 5.51 -6.53
CA LEU A 674 6.37 4.39 -6.06
C LEU A 674 5.27 4.90 -5.12
N ILE A 675 4.01 4.71 -5.52
CA ILE A 675 2.84 5.16 -4.75
C ILE A 675 2.50 4.13 -3.66
N HIS A 676 2.44 2.86 -4.04
CA HIS A 676 2.04 1.74 -3.19
C HIS A 676 2.70 0.44 -3.66
N GLY A 677 2.83 -0.56 -2.78
CA GLY A 677 3.35 -1.90 -3.11
C GLY A 677 4.83 -1.95 -3.47
N GLU A 678 5.21 -2.91 -4.33
CA GLU A 678 6.57 -3.18 -4.82
C GLU A 678 6.65 -3.09 -6.36
N TYR A 679 7.84 -2.80 -6.92
CA TYR A 679 8.02 -2.68 -8.37
C TYR A 679 8.67 -3.93 -8.99
N ASP A 680 8.06 -4.46 -10.06
CA ASP A 680 8.41 -5.76 -10.68
C ASP A 680 9.91 -5.95 -11.02
N ALA A 681 10.65 -4.87 -11.32
CA ALA A 681 12.06 -4.94 -11.69
C ALA A 681 13.04 -4.92 -10.50
N ARG A 682 12.55 -4.78 -9.26
CA ARG A 682 13.37 -4.63 -8.06
C ARG A 682 12.78 -5.41 -6.89
N THR A 683 13.47 -6.47 -6.48
CA THR A 683 13.07 -7.27 -5.31
C THR A 683 14.05 -7.16 -4.14
N ASP A 684 15.03 -6.27 -4.23
CA ASP A 684 16.02 -6.00 -3.19
C ASP A 684 15.47 -5.26 -1.95
N GLY A 685 14.19 -4.87 -1.96
CA GLY A 685 13.55 -4.07 -0.91
C GLY A 685 14.04 -2.62 -0.84
N GLY A 686 14.90 -2.19 -1.78
CA GLY A 686 15.55 -0.88 -1.76
C GLY A 686 14.75 0.25 -2.41
N PHE A 687 13.73 -0.06 -3.22
CA PHE A 687 12.81 0.93 -3.80
C PHE A 687 11.43 0.79 -3.14
N ARG A 688 11.08 1.75 -2.29
CA ARG A 688 9.91 1.69 -1.39
C ARG A 688 8.94 2.84 -1.65
N PRO A 689 7.64 2.69 -1.31
CA PRO A 689 6.66 3.75 -1.48
C PRO A 689 7.12 5.08 -0.85
N GLY A 690 7.07 6.17 -1.62
CA GLY A 690 7.58 7.47 -1.22
C GLY A 690 9.07 7.70 -1.50
N GLY A 691 9.80 6.68 -1.97
CA GLY A 691 11.18 6.81 -2.50
C GLY A 691 11.20 7.22 -3.97
N ALA A 692 12.40 7.41 -4.53
CA ALA A 692 12.58 7.78 -5.94
C ALA A 692 13.86 7.17 -6.51
N SER A 693 13.97 7.06 -7.83
CA SER A 693 15.26 6.80 -8.50
C SER A 693 15.39 7.58 -9.78
N LEU A 694 16.60 8.03 -10.09
CA LEU A 694 16.95 8.72 -11.32
C LEU A 694 17.98 7.90 -12.11
N HIS A 695 17.61 7.48 -13.31
CA HIS A 695 18.54 6.97 -14.33
C HIS A 695 18.64 8.03 -15.42
N ASN A 696 19.72 8.80 -15.38
CA ASN A 696 19.89 9.93 -16.27
C ASN A 696 20.30 9.50 -17.69
N VAL A 697 20.37 10.47 -18.60
CA VAL A 697 20.67 10.26 -20.02
C VAL A 697 21.87 9.32 -20.22
N MET A 698 21.62 8.25 -20.98
CA MET A 698 22.52 7.17 -21.38
C MET A 698 23.12 6.33 -20.24
N CYS A 699 22.65 6.54 -19.01
CA CYS A 699 23.06 5.76 -17.84
C CYS A 699 22.45 4.35 -17.92
N GLY A 700 23.30 3.33 -17.97
CA GLY A 700 22.85 1.94 -18.12
C GLY A 700 22.07 1.46 -16.89
N HIS A 701 20.89 0.89 -17.08
CA HIS A 701 20.04 0.40 -16.01
C HIS A 701 19.31 -0.87 -16.46
N GLY A 702 18.49 -1.44 -15.58
CA GLY A 702 17.81 -2.71 -15.84
C GLY A 702 17.49 -3.45 -14.54
N PRO A 703 17.03 -4.70 -14.63
CA PRO A 703 16.68 -5.51 -13.47
C PRO A 703 17.91 -5.78 -12.60
N ASP A 704 17.69 -6.02 -11.31
CA ASP A 704 18.76 -6.47 -10.41
C ASP A 704 19.18 -7.93 -10.69
N SER A 705 20.32 -8.34 -10.14
CA SER A 705 20.89 -9.67 -10.38
C SER A 705 19.97 -10.82 -9.97
N ASN A 706 19.23 -10.66 -8.86
CA ASN A 706 18.30 -11.68 -8.36
C ASN A 706 17.07 -11.79 -9.28
N THR A 707 16.54 -10.65 -9.72
CA THR A 707 15.43 -10.57 -10.67
C THR A 707 15.82 -11.21 -11.99
N HIS A 708 17.03 -10.93 -12.48
CA HIS A 708 17.56 -11.58 -13.69
C HIS A 708 17.65 -13.10 -13.52
N ALA A 709 18.32 -13.59 -12.46
CA ALA A 709 18.48 -15.01 -12.22
C ALA A 709 17.12 -15.75 -12.11
N ARG A 710 16.17 -15.18 -11.37
CA ARG A 710 14.82 -15.75 -11.21
C ARG A 710 14.04 -15.78 -12.52
N ALA A 711 14.02 -14.68 -13.26
CA ALA A 711 13.22 -14.57 -14.47
C ALA A 711 13.76 -15.43 -15.63
N SER A 712 15.07 -15.67 -15.67
CA SER A 712 15.72 -16.48 -16.72
C SER A 712 15.39 -17.98 -16.65
N VAL A 713 14.86 -18.47 -15.51
CA VAL A 713 14.51 -19.88 -15.31
C VAL A 713 13.04 -20.11 -14.95
N ALA A 714 12.24 -19.04 -14.89
CA ALA A 714 10.84 -19.11 -14.50
C ALA A 714 10.00 -19.89 -15.52
N GLU A 715 9.08 -20.72 -15.03
CA GLU A 715 8.06 -21.33 -15.88
C GLU A 715 7.08 -20.25 -16.37
N LEU A 716 6.93 -20.12 -17.69
CA LEU A 716 6.12 -19.06 -18.29
C LEU A 716 4.66 -19.49 -18.43
N VAL A 717 3.84 -19.15 -17.45
CA VAL A 717 2.37 -19.28 -17.48
C VAL A 717 1.70 -17.90 -17.39
N PRO A 718 0.42 -17.73 -17.80
CA PRO A 718 -0.30 -16.48 -17.60
C PRO A 718 -0.28 -16.04 -16.13
N GLN A 719 0.30 -14.88 -15.85
CA GLN A 719 0.50 -14.37 -14.50
C GLN A 719 -0.04 -12.95 -14.38
N ARG A 720 -0.75 -12.66 -13.30
CA ARG A 720 -1.11 -11.28 -12.96
C ARG A 720 -0.04 -10.70 -12.03
N VAL A 721 0.48 -9.53 -12.36
CA VAL A 721 1.51 -8.81 -11.60
C VAL A 721 1.02 -7.43 -11.19
N GLY A 722 1.74 -6.79 -10.26
CA GLY A 722 1.43 -5.45 -9.78
C GLY A 722 0.15 -5.33 -8.96
N GLU A 723 -0.49 -6.44 -8.53
CA GLU A 723 -1.64 -6.35 -7.61
C GLU A 723 -1.20 -5.68 -6.30
N GLY A 724 -1.91 -4.62 -5.89
CA GLY A 724 -1.54 -3.83 -4.71
C GLY A 724 -0.31 -2.93 -4.92
N SER A 725 0.21 -2.81 -6.14
CA SER A 725 1.32 -1.91 -6.47
C SER A 725 0.94 -0.87 -7.51
N MET A 726 1.59 0.29 -7.42
CA MET A 726 1.52 1.34 -8.42
C MET A 726 2.83 2.13 -8.44
N ALA A 727 3.71 1.79 -9.38
CA ALA A 727 4.87 2.60 -9.71
C ALA A 727 4.54 3.56 -10.85
N PHE A 728 5.38 4.57 -11.04
CA PHE A 728 5.32 5.44 -12.22
C PHE A 728 6.73 5.87 -12.62
N VAL A 729 6.86 6.33 -13.85
CA VAL A 729 8.04 7.01 -14.36
C VAL A 729 7.63 8.36 -14.93
N LEU A 730 8.39 9.38 -14.56
CA LEU A 730 8.43 10.66 -15.24
C LEU A 730 9.68 10.65 -16.11
N GLU A 731 9.47 10.49 -17.41
CA GLU A 731 10.55 10.49 -18.40
C GLU A 731 10.67 11.90 -18.98
N ALA A 732 11.89 12.41 -19.15
CA ALA A 732 12.14 13.76 -19.67
C ALA A 732 13.18 13.76 -20.79
N ASP A 733 12.93 14.51 -21.87
CA ASP A 733 13.85 14.70 -23.02
C ASP A 733 14.98 15.70 -22.72
N VAL A 734 15.20 15.99 -21.43
CA VAL A 734 16.22 16.92 -20.96
C VAL A 734 17.09 16.23 -19.93
N MET A 735 18.39 16.56 -19.94
CA MET A 735 19.31 16.06 -18.93
C MET A 735 19.00 16.71 -17.58
N LEU A 736 18.57 15.90 -16.60
CA LEU A 736 18.16 16.40 -15.30
C LEU A 736 19.38 16.62 -14.40
N GLY A 737 19.48 17.82 -13.83
CA GLY A 737 20.42 18.12 -12.76
C GLY A 737 19.75 18.01 -11.39
N LEU A 738 20.49 17.52 -10.40
CA LEU A 738 20.03 17.32 -9.02
C LEU A 738 20.18 18.58 -8.18
N SER A 739 19.23 18.85 -7.31
CA SER A 739 19.40 19.93 -6.32
C SER A 739 20.40 19.52 -5.23
N ASP A 740 20.99 20.50 -4.55
CA ASP A 740 21.81 20.25 -3.35
C ASP A 740 20.99 19.58 -2.23
N TRP A 741 19.68 19.87 -2.17
CA TRP A 741 18.80 19.18 -1.23
C TRP A 741 18.72 17.68 -1.53
N ALA A 742 18.47 17.31 -2.78
CA ALA A 742 18.39 15.92 -3.20
C ALA A 742 19.71 15.17 -2.96
N TRP A 743 20.83 15.79 -3.31
CA TRP A 743 22.15 15.17 -3.25
C TRP A 743 22.72 15.06 -1.84
N SER A 744 22.67 16.15 -1.08
CA SER A 744 23.44 16.32 0.16
C SER A 744 22.57 16.45 1.41
N LYS A 745 21.43 17.12 1.33
CA LYS A 745 20.66 17.53 2.54
C LYS A 745 19.52 16.59 2.90
N SER A 746 18.96 15.85 1.95
CA SER A 746 17.81 14.96 2.17
C SER A 746 18.15 13.80 3.11
N GLN A 747 19.43 13.38 3.18
CA GLN A 747 19.88 12.17 3.87
C GLN A 747 19.15 10.89 3.43
N LYS A 748 18.46 10.91 2.28
CA LYS A 748 17.73 9.76 1.73
C LYS A 748 18.47 9.03 0.62
N ARG A 749 19.54 9.62 0.08
CA ARG A 749 20.32 9.03 -1.02
C ARG A 749 20.98 7.73 -0.57
N GLN A 750 20.74 6.65 -1.31
CA GLN A 750 21.36 5.35 -1.06
C GLN A 750 22.73 5.27 -1.73
N ILE A 751 23.79 5.15 -0.92
CA ILE A 751 25.18 5.19 -1.40
C ILE A 751 25.60 3.89 -2.11
N ASN A 752 25.05 2.75 -1.68
CA ASN A 752 25.43 1.43 -2.20
C ASN A 752 24.50 0.91 -3.29
N TYR A 753 23.78 1.82 -3.97
CA TYR A 753 22.74 1.45 -4.92
C TYR A 753 23.23 0.51 -6.03
N ASN A 754 24.33 0.86 -6.70
CA ASN A 754 24.91 0.05 -7.76
C ASN A 754 25.44 -1.29 -7.24
N GLN A 755 26.04 -1.29 -6.04
CA GLN A 755 26.55 -2.50 -5.41
C GLN A 755 25.45 -3.50 -5.10
N GLN A 756 24.30 -3.02 -4.63
CA GLN A 756 23.14 -3.84 -4.30
C GLN A 756 22.39 -4.33 -5.55
N THR A 757 22.44 -3.58 -6.66
CA THR A 757 21.59 -3.85 -7.83
C THR A 757 22.32 -4.64 -8.92
N TRP A 758 23.52 -4.23 -9.32
CA TRP A 758 24.14 -4.71 -10.57
C TRP A 758 25.53 -5.32 -10.41
N LEU A 759 26.28 -5.04 -9.33
CA LEU A 759 27.65 -5.59 -9.18
C LEU A 759 27.69 -7.12 -8.96
N GLY A 760 26.55 -7.75 -8.66
CA GLY A 760 26.42 -9.20 -8.55
C GLY A 760 26.09 -9.92 -9.87
N LEU A 761 26.05 -9.23 -11.01
CA LEU A 761 25.79 -9.85 -12.31
C LEU A 761 26.99 -10.66 -12.80
N GLU A 762 26.72 -11.88 -13.27
CA GLU A 762 27.74 -12.80 -13.78
C GLU A 762 27.62 -13.01 -15.29
N SER A 763 28.71 -13.42 -15.93
CA SER A 763 28.68 -13.83 -17.33
C SER A 763 28.14 -15.25 -17.44
N HIS A 764 27.12 -15.43 -18.28
CA HIS A 764 26.60 -16.75 -18.68
C HIS A 764 26.95 -17.09 -20.13
N PHE A 765 27.90 -16.36 -20.73
CA PHE A 765 28.31 -16.60 -22.11
C PHE A 765 29.13 -17.89 -22.23
N ASP A 766 28.55 -18.91 -22.87
CA ASP A 766 29.22 -20.15 -23.21
C ASP A 766 29.33 -20.32 -24.74
N PRO A 767 30.50 -20.04 -25.34
CA PRO A 767 30.71 -20.24 -26.77
C PRO A 767 31.01 -21.69 -27.16
N ALA A 768 30.94 -22.66 -26.23
CA ALA A 768 31.25 -24.05 -26.53
C ALA A 768 30.37 -24.58 -27.69
N GLY A 769 31.01 -24.96 -28.79
CA GLY A 769 30.33 -25.45 -29.99
C GLY A 769 29.87 -24.37 -30.98
N ALA A 770 30.01 -23.08 -30.67
CA ALA A 770 29.67 -21.98 -31.59
C ALA A 770 30.84 -21.65 -32.54
N LYS A 771 30.53 -21.32 -33.81
CA LYS A 771 31.52 -20.81 -34.78
C LYS A 771 31.61 -19.29 -34.69
N THR A 772 32.75 -18.77 -34.23
CA THR A 772 33.00 -17.32 -34.21
C THR A 772 33.17 -16.80 -35.64
N ILE A 773 32.30 -15.87 -36.06
CA ILE A 773 32.43 -15.14 -37.32
C ILE A 773 33.17 -13.83 -37.02
N SER A 774 34.39 -13.70 -37.54
CA SER A 774 35.17 -12.48 -37.41
C SER A 774 34.63 -11.40 -38.36
N PRO A 775 34.47 -10.14 -37.91
CA PRO A 775 34.22 -9.02 -38.82
C PRO A 775 35.47 -8.64 -39.64
N LEU A 776 36.64 -9.21 -39.31
CA LEU A 776 37.87 -9.04 -40.08
C LEU A 776 37.89 -10.02 -41.24
N LEU A 777 38.15 -9.50 -42.44
CA LEU A 777 38.18 -10.26 -43.70
C LEU A 777 39.34 -11.27 -43.81
N ASP A 778 40.36 -11.18 -42.93
CA ASP A 778 41.49 -12.10 -42.92
C ASP A 778 41.29 -13.22 -41.88
N GLU A 779 41.02 -14.42 -42.39
CA GLU A 779 41.02 -15.69 -41.66
C GLU A 779 42.45 -16.00 -41.17
N GLY A 780 42.72 -15.90 -39.87
CA GLY A 780 44.02 -16.39 -39.38
C GLY A 780 44.38 -16.18 -37.91
N LYS A 781 43.63 -15.41 -37.12
CA LYS A 781 43.89 -15.33 -35.67
C LYS A 781 42.61 -15.59 -34.88
N PRO A 782 42.60 -16.57 -33.96
CA PRO A 782 41.53 -16.69 -32.99
C PRO A 782 41.46 -15.38 -32.19
N ILE A 783 40.25 -14.89 -31.94
CA ILE A 783 40.04 -13.88 -30.90
C ILE A 783 40.49 -14.55 -29.59
N VAL A 784 41.53 -14.03 -28.97
CA VAL A 784 42.02 -14.53 -27.69
C VAL A 784 40.95 -14.22 -26.65
N ASN A 785 40.16 -15.23 -26.27
CA ASN A 785 39.39 -15.18 -25.03
C ASN A 785 40.42 -15.13 -23.90
N GLY A 786 40.59 -13.97 -23.29
CA GLY A 786 41.53 -13.78 -22.18
C GLY A 786 41.19 -14.71 -21.04
N ASP A 787 42.08 -15.67 -20.79
CA ASP A 787 42.05 -16.55 -19.62
C ASP A 787 42.38 -15.69 -18.39
N THR A 788 41.44 -15.53 -17.46
CA THR A 788 41.61 -14.75 -16.23
C THR A 788 42.40 -15.52 -15.17
N ASN A 789 43.60 -15.97 -15.51
CA ASN A 789 44.53 -16.58 -14.56
C ASN A 789 45.97 -16.16 -14.87
N GLY A 790 46.40 -15.02 -14.31
CA GLY A 790 47.83 -14.72 -14.27
C GLY A 790 48.22 -13.25 -14.13
N HIS A 791 48.01 -12.65 -12.96
CA HIS A 791 48.95 -11.64 -12.49
C HIS A 791 49.47 -12.05 -11.11
N LYS A 792 50.49 -12.93 -11.14
CA LYS A 792 51.50 -13.00 -10.08
C LYS A 792 52.42 -11.78 -10.23
N LYS A 793 52.76 -11.23 -9.07
CA LYS A 793 53.80 -10.25 -8.75
C LYS A 793 54.98 -10.23 -9.73
N ASP A 794 55.39 -9.04 -10.13
CA ASP A 794 56.67 -8.43 -9.73
C ASP A 794 56.53 -6.91 -9.64
#